data_AF-A0A1G8FVK5-F1
#
_entry.id   AF-A0A1G8FVK5-F1
#
_cell.length_a   1.000
_cell.length_b   1.000
_cell.length_c   1.000
_cell.angle_alpha   90.00
_cell.angle_beta   90.00
_cell.angle_gamma   90.00
#
_symmetry.space_group_name_H-M   'P 1'
#
loop_
_entity.id
_entity.type
_entity.pdbx_description
1 polymer ?
#
loop_
_entity_poly.entity_id
_entity_poly.type
_entity_poly.pdbx_seq_one_letter_code
_entity_poly.pdbx_strand_id
1 'polypeptide(L)'
;MASQQPSPRIRRPDVEGMRAVASLLVAIYHVWPGRVSGGVDVFFVVAGFLLVPPLVAAIADRGPRAAASTVRRAIVRQLPLAGLVLGVVTLAVLTLWPPHLRRGVLLDVLSAATWTINWRLVDRSTDYLAQTATASPVQHLWATSVQLQATIALVLVVLAAALVGARAGARRRVLAAVGCVGLASFAWAQVHVALEPDAAYFDTAARLWEPAVGALAGLLAPSLRLASVARTALAGAGIALVLGAGALSTLGAYPGAIALVPVAGAVAVLVAGAAGAPTVVARALGWRPLVVLGGLSWGLYLWSWPLLVAYRLMAPDRASATPLVDGLLLVAGGVALAWLSQHVLHGLDLLARWRPSRLLAPVAAAATLVAVVTVGAASPASAHVARIDSPAAAQAAIDATLAGASFAGTEAIGSASQAPEWVVDDCLDAGPDRADRCVYGPADATLDVAVVGDSQAISWMPALRLGLPDARIQVLTMGSCAFSTVTTDVPDIARDACAAHGDWATERLLADPPDLVVVANGLRSERLVDADGVVPAGAGPIAAAAGTAERLAPLADAGARILWLDAPPPFASLAACATPHALESATARCTVDGTALDARVDALAAASATLPGTTFVDARDWLCADDSAVCPATIDGMLVTADGSHLSWMASQALAPLVGAAARDALA
;
A
#
# COMPACT_ATOMS: atom_id res chain seq x y z
N MET A 1 47.24 30.54 24.54
CA MET A 1 46.14 30.74 23.57
C MET A 1 44.93 29.97 24.07
N ALA A 2 43.99 30.67 24.70
CA ALA A 2 42.82 30.07 25.31
C ALA A 2 41.90 29.47 24.24
N SER A 3 41.59 28.18 24.40
CA SER A 3 40.58 27.47 23.63
C SER A 3 39.22 28.10 23.88
N GLN A 4 38.67 28.77 22.86
CA GLN A 4 37.28 29.21 22.88
C GLN A 4 36.37 27.98 22.93
N GLN A 5 35.81 27.70 24.11
CA GLN A 5 34.72 26.74 24.22
C GLN A 5 33.52 27.27 23.43
N PRO A 6 32.88 26.45 22.58
CA PRO A 6 31.67 26.85 21.89
C PRO A 6 30.56 27.13 22.90
N SER A 7 29.94 28.31 22.80
CA SER A 7 28.80 28.71 23.64
C SER A 7 27.70 27.64 23.61
N PRO A 8 27.04 27.33 24.74
CA PRO A 8 25.98 26.33 24.78
C PRO A 8 24.83 26.79 23.90
N ARG A 9 24.57 26.10 22.78
CA ARG A 9 23.34 26.29 22.00
C ARG A 9 22.17 26.02 22.95
N ILE A 10 21.30 27.02 23.13
CA ILE A 10 20.04 26.87 23.87
C ILE A 10 19.27 25.71 23.22
N ARG A 11 19.29 24.55 23.86
CA ARG A 11 18.53 23.37 23.42
C ARG A 11 17.06 23.72 23.65
N ARG A 12 16.21 23.60 22.63
CA ARG A 12 14.76 23.85 22.72
C ARG A 12 14.07 22.56 23.19
N PRO A 13 13.86 22.34 24.51
CA PRO A 13 13.33 21.08 25.02
C PRO A 13 11.88 20.85 24.58
N ASP A 14 11.15 21.93 24.32
CA ASP A 14 9.80 21.92 23.74
C ASP A 14 9.76 21.29 22.34
N VAL A 15 10.78 21.53 21.51
CA VAL A 15 10.89 20.91 20.18
C VAL A 15 11.19 19.41 20.28
N GLU A 16 12.04 19.00 21.22
CA GLU A 16 12.29 17.57 21.47
C GLU A 16 11.05 16.88 22.03
N GLY A 17 10.32 17.52 22.95
CA GLY A 17 9.05 17.02 23.44
C GLY A 17 8.00 16.89 22.33
N MET A 18 7.95 17.85 21.40
CA MET A 18 7.08 17.78 20.24
C MET A 18 7.40 16.58 19.33
N ARG A 19 8.69 16.29 19.12
CA ARG A 19 9.13 15.10 18.39
C ARG A 19 8.71 13.81 19.09
N ALA A 20 8.76 13.78 20.43
CA ALA A 20 8.29 12.63 21.20
C ALA A 20 6.79 12.41 21.01
N VAL A 21 5.99 13.48 21.14
CA VAL A 21 4.54 13.42 20.88
C VAL A 21 4.27 12.89 19.48
N ALA A 22 4.89 13.49 18.45
CA ALA A 22 4.74 13.05 17.07
C ALA A 22 5.09 11.56 16.86
N SER A 23 6.23 11.08 17.39
CA SER A 23 6.61 9.66 17.31
C SER A 23 5.59 8.74 17.98
N LEU A 24 5.07 9.12 19.15
CA LEU A 24 4.08 8.32 19.86
C LEU A 24 2.75 8.29 19.11
N LEU A 25 2.31 9.41 18.54
CA LEU A 25 1.11 9.43 17.70
C LEU A 25 1.27 8.49 16.50
N VAL A 26 2.42 8.51 15.82
CA VAL A 26 2.71 7.59 14.72
C VAL A 26 2.70 6.12 15.18
N ALA A 27 3.36 5.80 16.30
CA ALA A 27 3.38 4.44 16.81
C ALA A 27 1.97 3.93 17.21
N ILE A 28 1.20 4.77 17.89
CA ILE A 28 -0.19 4.47 18.30
C ILE A 28 -1.07 4.25 17.06
N TYR A 29 -0.94 5.09 16.03
CA TYR A 29 -1.67 4.95 14.77
C TYR A 29 -1.42 3.61 14.10
N HIS A 30 -0.14 3.21 14.03
CA HIS A 30 0.24 1.95 13.39
C HIS A 30 -0.34 0.75 14.12
N VAL A 31 -0.30 0.76 15.46
CA VAL A 31 -0.77 -0.35 16.31
C VAL A 31 -2.30 -0.39 16.37
N TRP A 32 -2.97 0.76 16.52
CA TRP A 32 -4.42 0.88 16.58
C TRP A 32 -4.93 1.87 15.51
N PRO A 33 -5.18 1.38 14.28
CA PRO A 33 -5.72 2.20 13.20
C PRO A 33 -7.00 2.93 13.65
N GLY A 34 -7.16 4.18 13.22
CA GLY A 34 -8.33 5.02 13.54
C GLY A 34 -8.26 5.79 14.86
N ARG A 35 -7.18 5.67 15.67
CA ARG A 35 -7.09 6.36 16.97
C ARG A 35 -6.30 7.66 16.99
N VAL A 36 -5.19 7.82 16.23
CA VAL A 36 -4.54 9.14 16.05
C VAL A 36 -3.69 9.26 14.74
N SER A 37 -4.15 9.93 13.67
CA SER A 37 -3.34 10.34 12.50
C SER A 37 -2.64 11.70 12.70
N GLY A 38 -1.62 12.03 11.90
CA GLY A 38 -1.03 13.39 11.80
C GLY A 38 0.40 13.58 12.35
N GLY A 39 1.01 12.56 12.97
CA GLY A 39 2.33 12.70 13.58
C GLY A 39 3.48 12.87 12.56
N VAL A 40 3.33 12.30 11.36
CA VAL A 40 4.30 12.45 10.27
C VAL A 40 4.36 13.91 9.78
N ASP A 41 3.22 14.57 9.68
CA ASP A 41 3.07 15.94 9.20
C ASP A 41 3.71 16.92 10.18
N VAL A 42 3.60 16.64 11.49
CA VAL A 42 4.37 17.35 12.52
C VAL A 42 5.88 17.20 12.28
N PHE A 43 6.38 16.01 11.93
CA PHE A 43 7.80 15.83 11.61
C PHE A 43 8.24 16.63 10.40
N PHE A 44 7.42 16.69 9.35
CA PHE A 44 7.71 17.51 8.18
C PHE A 44 7.79 19.00 8.51
N VAL A 45 6.83 19.54 9.28
CA VAL A 45 6.86 20.92 9.76
C VAL A 45 8.11 21.19 10.59
N VAL A 46 8.43 20.32 11.55
CA VAL A 46 9.63 20.46 12.40
C VAL A 46 10.92 20.40 11.56
N ALA A 47 10.96 19.55 10.53
CA ALA A 47 12.10 19.43 9.63
C ALA A 47 12.41 20.76 8.91
N GLY A 48 11.38 21.38 8.31
CA GLY A 48 11.52 22.69 7.67
C GLY A 48 11.91 23.80 8.64
N PHE A 49 11.27 23.82 9.82
CA PHE A 49 11.51 24.80 10.89
C PHE A 49 12.96 24.79 11.39
N LEU A 50 13.57 23.61 11.49
CA LEU A 50 14.95 23.45 11.97
C LEU A 50 16.00 23.54 10.86
N LEU A 51 15.64 23.29 9.60
CA LEU A 51 16.57 23.28 8.47
C LEU A 51 16.80 24.68 7.88
N VAL A 52 15.73 25.39 7.54
CA VAL A 52 15.81 26.56 6.66
C VAL A 52 16.40 27.81 7.35
N PRO A 53 16.03 28.18 8.59
CA PRO A 53 16.63 29.33 9.26
C PRO A 53 18.17 29.28 9.38
N PRO A 54 18.79 28.18 9.87
CA PRO A 54 20.26 28.10 9.92
C PRO A 54 20.90 27.95 8.54
N LEU A 55 20.19 27.43 7.54
CA LEU A 55 20.66 27.41 6.15
C LEU A 55 20.77 28.83 5.58
N VAL A 56 19.70 29.63 5.72
CA VAL A 56 19.68 31.03 5.27
C VAL A 56 20.77 31.85 5.97
N ALA A 57 20.92 31.69 7.30
CA ALA A 57 21.99 32.35 8.06
C ALA A 57 23.39 31.92 7.58
N ALA A 58 23.60 30.62 7.38
CA ALA A 58 24.89 30.10 6.90
C ALA A 58 25.26 30.63 5.51
N ILE A 59 24.30 30.75 4.60
CA ILE A 59 24.51 31.29 3.25
C ILE A 59 24.79 32.80 3.31
N ALA A 60 24.07 33.54 4.16
CA ALA A 60 24.30 34.97 4.35
C ALA A 60 25.70 35.25 4.90
N ASP A 61 26.16 34.48 5.88
CA ASP A 61 27.44 34.71 6.57
C ASP A 61 28.65 34.18 5.79
N ARG A 62 28.54 32.99 5.19
CA ARG A 62 29.68 32.23 4.63
C ARG A 62 29.53 31.89 3.14
N GLY A 63 28.46 32.36 2.51
CA GLY A 63 28.16 32.11 1.10
C GLY A 63 27.55 30.74 0.80
N PRO A 64 27.18 30.48 -0.47
CA PRO A 64 26.44 29.29 -0.91
C PRO A 64 27.09 27.96 -0.55
N ARG A 65 28.43 27.89 -0.53
CA ARG A 65 29.18 26.67 -0.17
C ARG A 65 28.89 26.20 1.27
N ALA A 66 28.44 27.08 2.16
CA ALA A 66 28.09 26.73 3.52
C ALA A 66 26.83 25.86 3.61
N ALA A 67 25.97 25.87 2.58
CA ALA A 67 24.77 25.04 2.49
C ALA A 67 25.10 23.55 2.57
N ALA A 68 26.15 23.12 1.85
CA ALA A 68 26.61 21.73 1.86
C ALA A 68 26.93 21.24 3.28
N SER A 69 27.52 22.09 4.12
CA SER A 69 27.81 21.72 5.52
C SER A 69 26.54 21.55 6.37
N THR A 70 25.52 22.35 6.11
CA THR A 70 24.23 22.31 6.83
C THR A 70 23.43 21.08 6.42
N VAL A 71 23.35 20.81 5.12
CA VAL A 71 22.71 19.62 4.56
C VAL A 71 23.41 18.35 5.01
N ARG A 72 24.75 18.32 4.91
CA ARG A 72 25.55 17.18 5.39
C ARG A 72 25.24 16.86 6.84
N ARG A 73 25.21 17.85 7.74
CA ARG A 73 24.89 17.62 9.17
C ARG A 73 23.46 17.08 9.36
N ALA A 74 22.49 17.55 8.57
CA ALA A 74 21.10 17.13 8.68
C ALA A 74 20.89 15.66 8.23
N ILE A 75 21.59 15.23 7.17
CA ILE A 75 21.45 13.90 6.57
C ILE A 75 22.32 12.86 7.28
N VAL A 76 23.62 13.15 7.44
CA VAL A 76 24.63 12.18 7.93
C VAL A 76 24.28 11.60 9.29
N ARG A 77 23.65 12.39 10.17
CA ARG A 77 23.28 11.93 11.52
C ARG A 77 22.26 10.79 11.54
N GLN A 78 21.50 10.61 10.46
CA GLN A 78 20.38 9.65 10.39
C GLN A 78 20.84 8.28 9.85
N LEU A 79 21.87 8.28 9.00
CA LEU A 79 22.32 7.11 8.24
C LEU A 79 22.78 5.92 9.09
N PRO A 80 23.54 6.06 10.19
CA PRO A 80 24.09 4.90 10.91
C PRO A 80 22.99 4.02 11.51
N LEU A 81 21.99 4.64 12.13
CA LEU A 81 20.87 3.91 12.73
C LEU A 81 19.95 3.32 11.65
N ALA A 82 19.66 4.07 10.57
CA ALA A 82 18.90 3.52 9.44
C ALA A 82 19.61 2.31 8.80
N GLY A 83 20.93 2.40 8.58
CA GLY A 83 21.70 1.29 8.03
C GLY A 83 21.70 0.05 8.92
N LEU A 84 21.77 0.22 10.25
CA LEU A 84 21.63 -0.87 11.20
C LEU A 84 20.25 -1.55 11.08
N VAL A 85 19.17 -0.75 11.12
CA VAL A 85 17.80 -1.29 11.04
C VAL A 85 17.57 -1.97 9.70
N LEU A 86 17.95 -1.35 8.58
CA LEU A 86 17.85 -1.96 7.26
C LEU A 86 18.65 -3.26 7.16
N GLY A 87 19.84 -3.33 7.76
CA GLY A 87 20.64 -4.56 7.81
C GLY A 87 19.95 -5.67 8.61
N VAL A 88 19.39 -5.35 9.77
CA VAL A 88 18.64 -6.32 10.59
C VAL A 88 17.37 -6.78 9.88
N VAL A 89 16.61 -5.87 9.27
CA VAL A 89 15.42 -6.22 8.49
C VAL A 89 15.79 -7.07 7.27
N THR A 90 16.89 -6.75 6.57
CA THR A 90 17.39 -7.58 5.46
C THR A 90 17.66 -9.00 5.94
N LEU A 91 18.42 -9.16 7.04
CA LEU A 91 18.71 -10.48 7.60
C LEU A 91 17.43 -11.21 7.99
N ALA A 92 16.49 -10.53 8.67
CA ALA A 92 15.21 -11.10 9.05
C ALA A 92 14.38 -11.53 7.83
N VAL A 93 14.39 -10.77 6.73
CA VAL A 93 13.70 -11.16 5.49
C VAL A 93 14.35 -12.39 4.86
N LEU A 94 15.68 -12.48 4.87
CA LEU A 94 16.38 -13.64 4.32
C LEU A 94 16.15 -14.93 5.13
N THR A 95 15.92 -14.83 6.44
CA THR A 95 15.78 -15.98 7.33
C THR A 95 14.34 -16.32 7.71
N LEU A 96 13.48 -15.31 7.89
CA LEU A 96 12.12 -15.46 8.42
C LEU A 96 11.02 -15.29 7.37
N TRP A 97 11.26 -14.55 6.27
CA TRP A 97 10.24 -14.36 5.23
C TRP A 97 10.17 -15.54 4.26
N PRO A 98 8.96 -15.85 3.75
CA PRO A 98 8.75 -16.81 2.67
C PRO A 98 9.60 -16.51 1.43
N PRO A 99 10.24 -17.51 0.78
CA PRO A 99 11.10 -17.30 -0.39
C PRO A 99 10.46 -16.45 -1.51
N HIS A 100 9.18 -16.66 -1.83
CA HIS A 100 8.47 -15.93 -2.87
C HIS A 100 8.23 -14.44 -2.52
N LEU A 101 8.13 -14.07 -1.24
CA LEU A 101 7.98 -12.67 -0.80
C LEU A 101 9.33 -11.93 -0.72
N ARG A 102 10.44 -12.66 -0.55
CA ARG A 102 11.76 -12.06 -0.29
C ARG A 102 12.14 -11.06 -1.37
N ARG A 103 11.98 -11.40 -2.65
CA ARG A 103 12.38 -10.51 -3.75
C ARG A 103 11.64 -9.17 -3.69
N GLY A 104 10.32 -9.20 -3.54
CA GLY A 104 9.50 -8.00 -3.45
C GLY A 104 9.90 -7.10 -2.28
N VAL A 105 10.10 -7.70 -1.10
CA VAL A 105 10.49 -6.99 0.13
C VAL A 105 11.94 -6.47 0.05
N LEU A 106 12.87 -7.24 -0.53
CA LEU A 106 14.26 -6.81 -0.69
C LEU A 106 14.37 -5.62 -1.65
N LEU A 107 13.54 -5.56 -2.70
CA LEU A 107 13.44 -4.37 -3.55
C LEU A 107 12.91 -3.15 -2.78
N ASP A 108 12.00 -3.34 -1.82
CA ASP A 108 11.55 -2.27 -0.93
C ASP A 108 12.68 -1.81 0.00
N VAL A 109 13.46 -2.74 0.55
CA VAL A 109 14.65 -2.45 1.36
C VAL A 109 15.66 -1.63 0.55
N LEU A 110 15.92 -2.02 -0.71
CA LEU A 110 16.79 -1.27 -1.62
C LEU A 110 16.25 0.14 -1.90
N SER A 111 14.95 0.25 -2.15
CA SER A 111 14.29 1.54 -2.38
C SER A 111 14.33 2.41 -1.13
N ALA A 112 14.20 1.84 0.07
CA ALA A 112 14.35 2.55 1.33
C ALA A 112 15.80 3.00 1.56
N ALA A 113 16.77 2.14 1.26
CA ALA A 113 18.20 2.42 1.35
C ALA A 113 18.63 3.57 0.40
N THR A 114 17.96 3.69 -0.74
CA THR A 114 18.18 4.75 -1.74
C THR A 114 17.25 5.95 -1.57
N TRP A 115 16.38 5.94 -0.55
CA TRP A 115 15.40 6.99 -0.26
C TRP A 115 14.41 7.25 -1.40
N THR A 116 13.99 6.20 -2.09
CA THR A 116 13.02 6.20 -3.20
C THR A 116 11.81 5.28 -2.95
N ILE A 117 11.72 4.63 -1.79
CA ILE A 117 10.61 3.71 -1.48
C ILE A 117 9.22 4.37 -1.62
N ASN A 118 9.11 5.68 -1.38
CA ASN A 118 7.85 6.39 -1.58
C ASN A 118 7.35 6.31 -3.03
N TRP A 119 8.23 6.41 -4.03
CA TRP A 119 7.85 6.29 -5.45
C TRP A 119 7.45 4.86 -5.82
N ARG A 120 8.16 3.86 -5.27
CA ARG A 120 7.76 2.46 -5.41
C ARG A 120 6.39 2.18 -4.77
N LEU A 121 6.03 2.90 -3.72
CA LEU A 121 4.71 2.82 -3.10
C LEU A 121 3.65 3.58 -3.90
N VAL A 122 3.98 4.71 -4.54
CA VAL A 122 3.11 5.39 -5.53
C VAL A 122 2.72 4.41 -6.64
N ASP A 123 3.72 3.78 -7.29
CA ASP A 123 3.49 2.82 -8.37
C ASP A 123 2.62 1.63 -7.94
N ARG A 124 2.75 1.20 -6.67
CA ARG A 124 1.93 0.12 -6.10
C ARG A 124 0.56 0.58 -5.60
N SER A 125 0.40 1.85 -5.25
CA SER A 125 -0.87 2.38 -4.75
C SER A 125 -1.89 2.63 -5.86
N THR A 126 -1.41 2.85 -7.08
CA THR A 126 -2.22 2.85 -8.30
C THR A 126 -2.57 1.44 -8.77
N ASP A 127 -1.89 0.42 -8.22
CA ASP A 127 -2.22 -0.99 -8.41
C ASP A 127 -3.22 -1.40 -7.31
N TYR A 128 -4.52 -1.25 -7.61
CA TYR A 128 -5.65 -1.49 -6.70
C TYR A 128 -5.59 -2.85 -5.96
N LEU A 129 -4.85 -3.83 -6.49
CA LEU A 129 -4.78 -5.20 -5.95
C LEU A 129 -3.51 -5.49 -5.15
N ALA A 130 -2.53 -4.58 -5.12
CA ALA A 130 -1.45 -4.63 -4.15
C ALA A 130 -1.94 -4.40 -2.70
N GLN A 131 -3.20 -4.02 -2.51
CA GLN A 131 -3.82 -3.76 -1.21
C GLN A 131 -3.98 -5.02 -0.32
N THR A 132 -4.01 -6.22 -0.90
CA THR A 132 -4.07 -7.49 -0.13
C THR A 132 -2.67 -7.97 0.31
N ALA A 133 -1.60 -7.38 -0.21
CA ALA A 133 -0.24 -7.74 0.16
C ALA A 133 0.10 -7.23 1.56
N THR A 134 0.74 -8.09 2.37
CA THR A 134 1.25 -7.66 3.68
C THR A 134 2.18 -6.46 3.53
N ALA A 135 1.92 -5.42 4.31
CA ALA A 135 2.67 -4.18 4.27
C ALA A 135 4.17 -4.44 4.47
N SER A 136 5.01 -3.82 3.64
CA SER A 136 6.46 -4.06 3.66
C SER A 136 7.06 -3.70 5.03
N PRO A 137 7.99 -4.49 5.59
CA PRO A 137 8.62 -4.20 6.89
C PRO A 137 9.42 -2.89 6.89
N VAL A 138 9.66 -2.28 5.73
CA VAL A 138 10.31 -0.98 5.58
C VAL A 138 9.38 0.11 5.05
N GLN A 139 8.09 -0.18 4.84
CA GLN A 139 7.12 0.74 4.22
C GLN A 139 7.12 2.12 4.88
N HIS A 140 7.08 2.18 6.20
CA HIS A 140 7.08 3.45 6.97
C HIS A 140 8.19 4.44 6.55
N LEU A 141 9.33 3.97 6.01
CA LEU A 141 10.44 4.81 5.53
C LEU A 141 10.10 5.68 4.32
N TRP A 142 8.91 5.54 3.75
CA TRP A 142 8.37 6.46 2.74
C TRP A 142 8.45 7.90 3.22
N ALA A 143 8.04 8.19 4.46
CA ALA A 143 8.00 9.56 4.96
C ALA A 143 9.41 10.13 5.14
N THR A 144 10.38 9.28 5.49
CA THR A 144 11.78 9.73 5.54
C THR A 144 12.34 9.99 4.13
N SER A 145 11.95 9.20 3.14
CA SER A 145 12.32 9.42 1.74
C SER A 145 11.78 10.76 1.24
N VAL A 146 10.50 11.03 1.48
CA VAL A 146 9.87 12.34 1.22
C VAL A 146 10.60 13.45 1.97
N GLN A 147 10.92 13.27 3.27
CA GLN A 147 11.61 14.28 4.07
C GLN A 147 12.98 14.63 3.49
N LEU A 148 13.74 13.64 3.01
CA LEU A 148 15.05 13.85 2.40
C LEU A 148 14.93 14.56 1.05
N GLN A 149 14.00 14.12 0.21
CA GLN A 149 13.74 14.74 -1.09
C GLN A 149 13.27 16.21 -0.91
N ALA A 150 12.35 16.47 0.02
CA ALA A 150 11.89 17.81 0.38
C ALA A 150 13.01 18.68 0.97
N THR A 151 13.91 18.09 1.78
CA THR A 151 15.10 18.78 2.29
C THR A 151 15.99 19.25 1.14
N ILE A 152 16.24 18.40 0.15
CA ILE A 152 17.02 18.75 -1.04
C ILE A 152 16.31 19.84 -1.84
N ALA A 153 15.02 19.68 -2.11
CA ALA A 153 14.21 20.66 -2.84
C ALA A 153 14.24 22.04 -2.17
N LEU A 154 13.98 22.13 -0.86
CA LEU A 154 14.03 23.39 -0.12
C LEU A 154 15.43 24.02 -0.13
N VAL A 155 16.50 23.23 -0.06
CA VAL A 155 17.86 23.75 -0.16
C VAL A 155 18.11 24.37 -1.53
N LEU A 156 17.69 23.71 -2.61
CA LEU A 156 17.82 24.23 -3.97
C LEU A 156 17.02 25.53 -4.15
N VAL A 157 15.79 25.58 -3.65
CA VAL A 157 14.95 26.78 -3.65
C VAL A 157 15.61 27.93 -2.90
N VAL A 158 16.13 27.68 -1.69
CA VAL A 158 16.82 28.69 -0.89
C VAL A 158 18.10 29.17 -1.56
N LEU A 159 18.88 28.26 -2.15
CA LEU A 159 20.11 28.60 -2.89
C LEU A 159 19.79 29.46 -4.11
N ALA A 160 18.82 29.06 -4.93
CA ALA A 160 18.41 29.82 -6.10
C ALA A 160 17.96 31.24 -5.70
N ALA A 161 17.09 31.36 -4.69
CA ALA A 161 16.61 32.65 -4.20
C ALA A 161 17.72 33.52 -3.57
N ALA A 162 18.75 32.90 -2.98
CA ALA A 162 19.89 33.60 -2.40
C ALA A 162 20.91 34.05 -3.47
N LEU A 163 21.03 33.33 -4.58
CA LEU A 163 21.95 33.62 -5.69
C LEU A 163 21.43 34.69 -6.66
N VAL A 164 20.11 34.83 -6.80
CA VAL A 164 19.51 35.81 -7.72
C VAL A 164 19.47 37.20 -7.08
N GLY A 165 20.25 38.16 -7.58
CA GLY A 165 20.19 39.58 -7.21
C GLY A 165 21.07 40.01 -6.03
N ALA A 166 21.01 41.29 -5.65
CA ALA A 166 21.84 41.86 -4.57
C ALA A 166 21.59 41.16 -3.21
N ARG A 167 22.58 41.18 -2.30
CA ARG A 167 22.46 40.59 -0.94
C ARG A 167 21.32 41.22 -0.12
N ALA A 168 21.03 42.51 -0.35
CA ALA A 168 19.88 43.18 0.21
C ALA A 168 18.58 42.55 -0.36
N GLY A 169 17.68 42.10 0.53
CA GLY A 169 16.41 41.48 0.13
C GLY A 169 16.41 39.96 -0.02
N ALA A 170 17.55 39.27 0.16
CA ALA A 170 17.64 37.81 0.05
C ALA A 170 16.62 37.07 0.92
N ARG A 171 16.40 37.52 2.16
CA ARG A 171 15.38 36.95 3.06
C ARG A 171 13.96 37.04 2.49
N ARG A 172 13.60 38.16 1.85
CA ARG A 172 12.26 38.34 1.23
C ARG A 172 12.10 37.43 0.03
N ARG A 173 13.13 37.30 -0.82
CA ARG A 173 13.14 36.37 -1.95
C ARG A 173 13.00 34.92 -1.50
N VAL A 174 13.71 34.53 -0.45
CA VAL A 174 13.58 33.18 0.13
C VAL A 174 12.17 32.94 0.66
N LEU A 175 11.59 33.88 1.41
CA LEU A 175 10.20 33.78 1.89
C LEU A 175 9.22 33.63 0.72
N ALA A 176 9.36 34.45 -0.32
CA ALA A 176 8.52 34.38 -1.50
C ALA A 176 8.68 33.05 -2.23
N ALA A 177 9.91 32.60 -2.49
CA ALA A 177 10.19 31.36 -3.22
C ALA A 177 9.68 30.12 -2.46
N VAL A 178 9.96 30.03 -1.15
CA VAL A 178 9.44 28.93 -0.31
C VAL A 178 7.91 28.98 -0.22
N GLY A 179 7.32 30.18 -0.13
CA GLY A 179 5.86 30.36 -0.14
C GLY A 179 5.23 29.92 -1.45
N CYS A 180 5.79 30.32 -2.60
CA CYS A 180 5.29 29.91 -3.92
C CYS A 180 5.38 28.40 -4.11
N VAL A 181 6.51 27.77 -3.76
CA VAL A 181 6.67 26.31 -3.85
C VAL A 181 5.73 25.58 -2.89
N GLY A 182 5.55 26.10 -1.67
CA GLY A 182 4.59 25.54 -0.72
C GLY A 182 3.14 25.62 -1.22
N LEU A 183 2.73 26.74 -1.79
CA LEU A 183 1.40 26.90 -2.37
C LEU A 183 1.18 26.00 -3.60
N ALA A 184 2.16 25.90 -4.49
CA ALA A 184 2.09 25.02 -5.65
C ALA A 184 1.99 23.54 -5.22
N SER A 185 2.79 23.13 -4.24
CA SER A 185 2.72 21.78 -3.66
C SER A 185 1.37 21.50 -2.99
N PHE A 186 0.80 22.46 -2.25
CA PHE A 186 -0.51 22.30 -1.63
C PHE A 186 -1.64 22.21 -2.66
N ALA A 187 -1.56 23.01 -3.74
CA ALA A 187 -2.51 22.95 -4.85
C ALA A 187 -2.43 21.59 -5.56
N TRP A 188 -1.22 21.10 -5.84
CA TRP A 188 -1.01 19.76 -6.38
C TRP A 188 -1.58 18.68 -5.45
N ALA A 189 -1.39 18.79 -4.13
CA ALA A 189 -1.96 17.85 -3.17
C ALA A 189 -3.49 17.78 -3.26
N GLN A 190 -4.20 18.89 -3.49
CA GLN A 190 -5.66 18.86 -3.65
C GLN A 190 -6.08 18.15 -4.93
N VAL A 191 -5.37 18.39 -6.04
CA VAL A 191 -5.66 17.77 -7.33
C VAL A 191 -5.36 16.27 -7.28
N HIS A 192 -4.19 15.89 -6.77
CA HIS A 192 -3.77 14.49 -6.74
C HIS A 192 -4.63 13.65 -5.79
N VAL A 193 -5.02 14.18 -4.63
CA VAL A 193 -5.95 13.48 -3.72
C VAL A 193 -7.32 13.24 -4.37
N ALA A 194 -7.78 14.16 -5.22
CA ALA A 194 -9.06 14.00 -5.92
C ALA A 194 -9.01 12.93 -7.02
N LEU A 195 -7.83 12.65 -7.57
CA LEU A 195 -7.64 11.68 -8.64
C LEU A 195 -7.21 10.30 -8.10
N GLU A 196 -6.20 10.28 -7.23
CA GLU A 196 -5.50 9.08 -6.75
C GLU A 196 -5.07 9.27 -5.28
N PRO A 197 -5.98 9.12 -4.30
CA PRO A 197 -5.70 9.46 -2.89
C PRO A 197 -4.54 8.66 -2.28
N ASP A 198 -4.41 7.38 -2.60
CA ASP A 198 -3.34 6.52 -2.07
C ASP A 198 -1.96 6.89 -2.65
N ALA A 199 -1.91 7.25 -3.93
CA ALA A 199 -0.69 7.75 -4.58
C ALA A 199 -0.28 9.10 -4.00
N ALA A 200 -1.24 10.02 -3.87
CA ALA A 200 -1.03 11.34 -3.29
C ALA A 200 -0.48 11.27 -1.85
N TYR A 201 -0.79 10.21 -1.11
CA TYR A 201 -0.27 10.00 0.24
C TYR A 201 1.26 9.86 0.28
N PHE A 202 1.86 9.18 -0.71
CA PHE A 202 3.29 8.90 -0.82
C PHE A 202 4.07 9.88 -1.72
N ASP A 203 3.38 10.71 -2.49
CA ASP A 203 4.01 11.66 -3.42
C ASP A 203 4.73 12.81 -2.69
N THR A 204 6.03 12.96 -2.94
CA THR A 204 6.83 14.07 -2.42
C THR A 204 6.31 15.44 -2.84
N ALA A 205 5.83 15.60 -4.07
CA ALA A 205 5.31 16.86 -4.58
C ALA A 205 4.03 17.26 -3.84
N ALA A 206 3.17 16.30 -3.47
CA ALA A 206 1.97 16.53 -2.67
C ALA A 206 2.27 16.83 -1.19
N ARG A 207 3.48 16.52 -0.71
CA ARG A 207 3.90 16.70 0.70
C ARG A 207 4.85 17.86 0.95
N LEU A 208 5.49 18.40 -0.09
CA LEU A 208 6.52 19.45 0.04
C LEU A 208 6.03 20.74 0.72
N TRP A 209 4.72 21.01 0.73
CA TRP A 209 4.13 22.17 1.39
C TRP A 209 4.28 22.13 2.92
N GLU A 210 4.27 20.95 3.55
CA GLU A 210 4.36 20.79 5.01
C GLU A 210 5.73 21.26 5.55
N PRO A 211 6.89 20.80 5.02
CA PRO A 211 8.17 21.36 5.42
C PRO A 211 8.37 22.79 4.91
N ALA A 212 7.74 23.21 3.80
CA ALA A 212 7.78 24.61 3.37
C ALA A 212 7.09 25.53 4.38
N VAL A 213 5.92 25.16 4.90
CA VAL A 213 5.21 25.86 5.97
C VAL A 213 6.05 25.92 7.25
N GLY A 214 6.69 24.80 7.62
CA GLY A 214 7.65 24.76 8.72
C GLY A 214 8.82 25.74 8.54
N ALA A 215 9.38 25.81 7.33
CA ALA A 215 10.45 26.74 6.98
C ALA A 215 10.01 28.20 7.09
N LEU A 216 8.82 28.54 6.58
CA LEU A 216 8.24 29.89 6.72
C LEU A 216 8.03 30.25 8.20
N ALA A 217 7.46 29.33 8.98
CA ALA A 217 7.28 29.53 10.42
C ALA A 217 8.62 29.79 11.13
N GLY A 218 9.66 29.02 10.82
CA GLY A 218 11.01 29.21 11.40
C GLY A 218 11.64 30.54 11.03
N LEU A 219 11.43 31.02 9.80
CA LEU A 219 11.96 32.30 9.35
C LEU A 219 11.19 33.50 9.93
N LEU A 220 9.89 33.36 10.17
CA LEU A 220 9.01 34.44 10.62
C LEU A 220 8.87 34.53 12.14
N ALA A 221 8.98 33.41 12.87
CA ALA A 221 8.77 33.35 14.31
C ALA A 221 9.59 34.38 15.12
N PRO A 222 10.89 34.64 14.82
CA PRO A 222 11.68 35.64 15.56
C PRO A 222 11.16 37.08 15.41
N SER A 223 10.41 37.37 14.35
CA SER A 223 9.81 38.69 14.11
C SER A 223 8.43 38.88 14.77
N LEU A 224 7.82 37.81 15.27
CA LEU A 224 6.49 37.87 15.87
C LEU A 224 6.58 38.26 17.35
N ARG A 225 5.96 39.40 17.70
CA ARG A 225 5.85 39.86 19.09
C ARG A 225 4.44 39.57 19.60
N LEU A 226 4.28 38.42 20.24
CA LEU A 226 3.01 38.00 20.85
C LEU A 226 3.02 38.23 22.36
N ALA A 227 1.91 38.74 22.91
CA ALA A 227 1.72 38.82 24.35
C ALA A 227 1.72 37.42 24.99
N SER A 228 2.12 37.33 26.27
CA SER A 228 2.25 36.03 26.98
C SER A 228 0.96 35.19 26.98
N VAL A 229 -0.20 35.85 27.13
CA VAL A 229 -1.53 35.21 27.08
C VAL A 229 -1.80 34.64 25.68
N ALA A 230 -1.61 35.45 24.64
CA ALA A 230 -1.81 35.01 23.25
C ALA A 230 -0.88 33.84 22.87
N ARG A 231 0.38 33.84 23.35
CA ARG A 231 1.30 32.71 23.15
C ARG A 231 0.81 31.45 23.83
N THR A 232 0.30 31.56 25.06
CA THR A 232 -0.20 30.40 25.81
C THR A 232 -1.47 29.83 25.16
N ALA A 233 -2.39 30.70 24.74
CA ALA A 233 -3.59 30.29 24.00
C ALA A 233 -3.23 29.63 22.66
N LEU A 234 -2.30 30.23 21.90
CA LEU A 234 -1.82 29.67 20.62
C LEU A 234 -1.16 28.30 20.81
N ALA A 235 -0.30 28.14 21.83
CA ALA A 235 0.31 26.85 22.14
C ALA A 235 -0.73 25.80 22.59
N GLY A 236 -1.72 26.21 23.37
CA GLY A 236 -2.81 25.35 23.84
C GLY A 236 -3.71 24.87 22.70
N ALA A 237 -4.13 25.78 21.83
CA ALA A 237 -4.86 25.44 20.61
C ALA A 237 -4.01 24.54 19.71
N GLY A 238 -2.72 24.85 19.56
CA GLY A 238 -1.82 24.08 18.72
C GLY A 238 -1.64 22.63 19.16
N ILE A 239 -1.44 22.40 20.47
CA ILE A 239 -1.32 21.03 20.99
C ILE A 239 -2.66 20.29 20.93
N ALA A 240 -3.79 20.97 21.12
CA ALA A 240 -5.11 20.37 20.96
C ALA A 240 -5.36 19.91 19.51
N LEU A 241 -4.96 20.71 18.51
CA LEU A 241 -5.05 20.32 17.10
C LEU A 241 -4.17 19.12 16.78
N VAL A 242 -2.95 19.07 17.31
CA VAL A 242 -2.04 17.93 17.09
C VAL A 242 -2.59 16.64 17.70
N LEU A 243 -3.10 16.70 18.93
CA LEU A 243 -3.66 15.52 19.60
C LEU A 243 -5.01 15.10 19.00
N GLY A 244 -5.80 16.05 18.49
CA GLY A 244 -7.08 15.81 17.83
C GLY A 244 -6.98 15.44 16.35
N ALA A 245 -5.81 15.56 15.72
CA ALA A 245 -5.62 15.40 14.28
C ALA A 245 -6.16 14.07 13.75
N GLY A 246 -6.03 12.98 14.50
CA GLY A 246 -6.58 11.70 14.09
C GLY A 246 -8.08 11.51 14.22
N ALA A 247 -8.71 12.14 15.22
CA ALA A 247 -10.16 12.14 15.29
C ALA A 247 -10.75 12.98 14.15
N LEU A 248 -10.03 14.03 13.73
CA LEU A 248 -10.45 14.92 12.66
C LEU A 248 -10.11 14.37 11.26
N SER A 249 -9.18 13.42 11.12
CA SER A 249 -8.83 12.86 9.81
C SER A 249 -9.95 12.10 9.11
N THR A 250 -11.03 11.73 9.82
CA THR A 250 -12.24 11.12 9.23
C THR A 250 -13.12 12.13 8.49
N LEU A 251 -12.86 13.43 8.63
CA LEU A 251 -13.67 14.50 8.04
C LEU A 251 -13.28 14.83 6.59
N GLY A 252 -12.26 14.19 6.03
CA GLY A 252 -11.85 14.41 4.64
C GLY A 252 -10.67 13.54 4.20
N ALA A 253 -10.40 13.55 2.90
CA ALA A 253 -9.32 12.78 2.31
C ALA A 253 -7.93 13.34 2.67
N TYR A 254 -6.98 12.43 2.93
CA TYR A 254 -5.61 12.73 3.35
C TYR A 254 -4.64 12.53 2.18
N PRO A 255 -3.64 13.40 1.92
CA PRO A 255 -3.19 14.56 2.71
C PRO A 255 -3.73 15.92 2.27
N GLY A 256 -4.97 15.96 1.80
CA GLY A 256 -5.63 17.19 1.33
C GLY A 256 -5.81 18.24 2.42
N ALA A 257 -6.86 19.06 2.32
CA ALA A 257 -7.12 20.14 3.28
C ALA A 257 -7.09 19.69 4.76
N ILE A 258 -7.43 18.43 5.06
CA ILE A 258 -7.44 17.93 6.44
C ILE A 258 -6.06 17.87 7.10
N ALA A 259 -4.97 17.72 6.32
CA ALA A 259 -3.60 17.75 6.83
C ALA A 259 -3.19 19.13 7.37
N LEU A 260 -3.95 20.19 7.07
CA LEU A 260 -3.76 21.51 7.71
C LEU A 260 -3.94 21.45 9.23
N VAL A 261 -4.71 20.51 9.76
CA VAL A 261 -4.96 20.37 11.21
C VAL A 261 -3.66 20.11 11.99
N PRO A 262 -2.94 19.00 11.76
CA PRO A 262 -1.67 18.76 12.45
C PRO A 262 -0.60 19.79 12.08
N VAL A 263 -0.60 20.30 10.85
CA VAL A 263 0.38 21.30 10.40
C VAL A 263 0.19 22.64 11.12
N ALA A 264 -1.03 23.18 11.15
CA ALA A 264 -1.34 24.41 11.87
C ALA A 264 -1.08 24.24 13.37
N GLY A 265 -1.41 23.08 13.93
CA GLY A 265 -1.13 22.75 15.32
C GLY A 265 0.37 22.78 15.65
N ALA A 266 1.20 22.13 14.83
CA ALA A 266 2.65 22.14 14.97
C ALA A 266 3.23 23.55 14.84
N VAL A 267 2.82 24.32 13.82
CA VAL A 267 3.26 25.71 13.63
C VAL A 267 2.91 26.57 14.84
N ALA A 268 1.68 26.46 15.36
CA ALA A 268 1.22 27.22 16.51
C ALA A 268 2.08 26.95 17.76
N VAL A 269 2.39 25.69 18.06
CA VAL A 269 3.27 25.29 19.16
C VAL A 269 4.70 25.85 18.96
N LEU A 270 5.28 25.66 17.78
CA LEU A 270 6.66 26.06 17.47
C LEU A 270 6.85 27.58 17.52
N VAL A 271 5.91 28.34 16.95
CA VAL A 271 5.91 29.81 16.95
C VAL A 271 5.70 30.35 18.36
N ALA A 272 4.73 29.81 19.12
CA ALA A 272 4.50 30.23 20.49
C ALA A 272 5.73 29.99 21.40
N GLY A 273 6.49 28.93 21.15
CA GLY A 273 7.73 28.61 21.86
C GLY A 273 8.96 29.43 21.43
N ALA A 274 8.88 30.20 20.34
CA ALA A 274 10.07 30.81 19.71
C ALA A 274 10.66 32.03 20.43
N ALA A 275 9.88 32.73 21.26
CA ALA A 275 10.29 33.97 21.90
C ALA A 275 9.77 34.08 23.34
N GLY A 276 10.48 34.78 24.22
CA GLY A 276 10.04 35.06 25.60
C GLY A 276 10.13 33.86 26.55
N ALA A 277 9.56 34.00 27.76
CA ALA A 277 9.56 32.92 28.75
C ALA A 277 8.76 31.69 28.27
N PRO A 278 9.12 30.46 28.69
CA PRO A 278 8.39 29.24 28.31
C PRO A 278 6.91 29.30 28.70
N THR A 279 6.02 29.03 27.75
CA THR A 279 4.58 28.84 28.01
C THR A 279 4.35 27.57 28.85
N VAL A 280 3.15 27.41 29.42
CA VAL A 280 2.79 26.19 30.15
C VAL A 280 2.96 24.94 29.27
N VAL A 281 2.50 25.02 28.01
CA VAL A 281 2.67 23.94 27.02
C VAL A 281 4.14 23.67 26.74
N ALA A 282 4.98 24.70 26.54
CA ALA A 282 6.42 24.52 26.32
C ALA A 282 7.12 23.88 27.53
N ARG A 283 6.68 24.17 28.77
CA ARG A 283 7.19 23.51 29.98
C ARG A 283 6.76 22.06 30.07
N ALA A 284 5.50 21.76 29.72
CA ALA A 284 4.99 20.39 29.67
C ALA A 284 5.76 19.56 28.64
N LEU A 285 5.95 20.08 27.42
CA LEU A 285 6.77 19.42 26.38
C LEU A 285 8.24 19.32 26.80
N GLY A 286 8.74 20.27 27.58
CA GLY A 286 10.08 20.24 28.15
C GLY A 286 10.27 19.28 29.33
N TRP A 287 9.24 18.49 29.69
CA TRP A 287 9.35 17.47 30.74
C TRP A 287 10.40 16.42 30.37
N ARG A 288 11.26 16.06 31.34
CA ARG A 288 12.44 15.22 31.10
C ARG A 288 12.14 13.91 30.36
N PRO A 289 11.13 13.11 30.74
CA PRO A 289 10.75 11.90 29.99
C PRO A 289 10.41 12.16 28.52
N LEU A 290 9.66 13.22 28.21
CA LEU A 290 9.36 13.59 26.82
C LEU A 290 10.61 14.00 26.06
N VAL A 291 11.52 14.74 26.68
CA VAL A 291 12.80 15.10 26.04
C VAL A 291 13.68 13.88 25.78
N VAL A 292 13.70 12.91 26.71
CA VAL A 292 14.43 11.65 26.54
C VAL A 292 13.82 10.83 25.40
N LEU A 293 12.51 10.66 25.38
CA LEU A 293 11.79 10.00 24.28
C LEU A 293 11.99 10.74 22.96
N GLY A 294 12.04 12.07 22.97
CA GLY A 294 12.34 12.90 21.80
C GLY A 294 13.73 12.62 21.24
N GLY A 295 14.72 12.37 22.10
CA GLY A 295 16.05 11.89 21.72
C GLY A 295 16.03 10.50 21.07
N LEU A 296 15.09 9.64 21.46
CA LEU A 296 14.88 8.31 20.88
C LEU A 296 13.96 8.28 19.66
N SER A 297 13.27 9.39 19.34
CA SER A 297 12.23 9.48 18.29
C SER A 297 12.62 8.83 16.96
N TRP A 298 13.86 9.04 16.53
CA TRP A 298 14.39 8.45 15.29
C TRP A 298 14.48 6.92 15.37
N GLY A 299 15.02 6.38 16.46
CA GLY A 299 15.09 4.93 16.65
C GLY A 299 13.72 4.30 16.83
N LEU A 300 12.82 4.97 17.56
CA LEU A 300 11.45 4.50 17.77
C LEU A 300 10.70 4.43 16.45
N TYR A 301 10.81 5.47 15.62
CA TYR A 301 10.23 5.48 14.29
C TYR A 301 10.76 4.33 13.41
N LEU A 302 12.07 4.09 13.43
CA LEU A 302 12.69 3.00 12.65
C LEU A 302 12.30 1.59 13.11
N TRP A 303 12.19 1.34 14.42
CA TRP A 303 11.95 -0.01 14.96
C TRP A 303 10.48 -0.37 15.15
N SER A 304 9.62 0.60 15.44
CA SER A 304 8.20 0.34 15.76
C SER A 304 7.46 -0.37 14.62
N TRP A 305 7.71 0.03 13.37
CA TRP A 305 7.03 -0.55 12.21
C TRP A 305 7.52 -1.95 11.82
N PRO A 306 8.83 -2.22 11.64
CA PRO A 306 9.30 -3.59 11.39
C PRO A 306 8.87 -4.58 12.48
N LEU A 307 8.87 -4.14 13.75
CA LEU A 307 8.39 -4.96 14.87
C LEU A 307 6.91 -5.30 14.74
N LEU A 308 6.07 -4.31 14.39
CA LEU A 308 4.65 -4.51 14.14
C LEU A 308 4.42 -5.43 12.94
N VAL A 309 5.13 -5.23 11.83
CA VAL A 309 5.01 -6.08 10.63
C VAL A 309 5.42 -7.52 10.95
N ALA A 310 6.49 -7.74 11.71
CA ALA A 310 6.87 -9.07 12.18
C ALA A 310 5.80 -9.69 13.09
N TYR A 311 5.23 -8.91 14.02
CA TYR A 311 4.12 -9.37 14.86
C TYR A 311 2.90 -9.78 14.04
N ARG A 312 2.50 -8.98 13.05
CA ARG A 312 1.37 -9.29 12.16
C ARG A 312 1.60 -10.55 11.34
N LEU A 313 2.85 -10.81 10.94
CA LEU A 313 3.23 -12.02 10.23
C LEU A 313 3.16 -13.27 11.14
N MET A 314 3.54 -13.14 12.42
CA MET A 314 3.59 -14.26 13.36
C MET A 314 2.26 -14.56 14.06
N ALA A 315 1.36 -13.57 14.15
CA ALA A 315 0.07 -13.68 14.84
C ALA A 315 -1.07 -13.01 14.03
N PRO A 316 -1.40 -13.53 12.83
CA PRO A 316 -2.37 -12.90 11.93
C PRO A 316 -3.77 -12.73 12.56
N ASP A 317 -4.24 -13.70 13.36
CA ASP A 317 -5.59 -13.63 13.97
C ASP A 317 -5.71 -12.55 15.04
N ARG A 318 -4.60 -12.23 15.70
CA ARG A 318 -4.51 -11.14 16.69
C ARG A 318 -4.24 -9.79 16.04
N ALA A 319 -3.73 -9.78 14.81
CA ALA A 319 -3.34 -8.58 14.09
C ALA A 319 -4.52 -7.67 13.72
N SER A 320 -5.69 -8.25 13.44
CA SER A 320 -6.90 -7.53 13.00
C SER A 320 -7.40 -6.50 14.01
N ALA A 321 -7.27 -6.77 15.31
CA ALA A 321 -7.68 -5.86 16.38
C ALA A 321 -6.55 -5.39 17.30
N THR A 322 -5.33 -5.97 17.17
CA THR A 322 -4.16 -5.81 18.03
C THR A 322 -4.52 -5.48 19.50
N PRO A 323 -4.68 -6.50 20.35
CA PRO A 323 -5.09 -6.30 21.75
C PRO A 323 -4.26 -5.23 22.47
N LEU A 324 -4.88 -4.52 23.42
CA LEU A 324 -4.24 -3.39 24.10
C LEU A 324 -2.88 -3.77 24.71
N VAL A 325 -2.79 -4.95 25.33
CA VAL A 325 -1.54 -5.46 25.94
C VAL A 325 -0.46 -5.67 24.88
N ASP A 326 -0.78 -6.38 23.80
CA ASP A 326 0.13 -6.64 22.68
C ASP A 326 0.66 -5.32 22.09
N GLY A 327 -0.24 -4.36 21.87
CA GLY A 327 0.14 -3.04 21.36
C GLY A 327 1.05 -2.24 22.30
N LEU A 328 0.79 -2.26 23.61
CA LEU A 328 1.67 -1.65 24.61
C LEU A 328 3.05 -2.31 24.64
N LEU A 329 3.10 -3.64 24.50
CA LEU A 329 4.36 -4.40 24.41
C LEU A 329 5.15 -4.05 23.14
N LEU A 330 4.47 -3.87 22.00
CA LEU A 330 5.11 -3.43 20.75
C LEU A 330 5.72 -2.03 20.88
N VAL A 331 5.00 -1.07 21.48
CA VAL A 331 5.53 0.27 21.73
C VAL A 331 6.72 0.22 22.68
N ALA A 332 6.62 -0.53 23.79
CA ALA A 332 7.71 -0.69 24.75
C ALA A 332 8.93 -1.36 24.11
N GLY A 333 8.73 -2.39 23.29
CA GLY A 333 9.77 -3.07 22.53
C GLY A 333 10.47 -2.13 21.53
N GLY A 334 9.69 -1.31 20.81
CA GLY A 334 10.23 -0.27 19.92
C GLY A 334 11.11 0.75 20.66
N VAL A 335 10.69 1.21 21.84
CA VAL A 335 11.48 2.12 22.70
C VAL A 335 12.76 1.42 23.18
N ALA A 336 12.68 0.16 23.61
CA ALA A 336 13.84 -0.60 24.07
C ALA A 336 14.86 -0.82 22.95
N LEU A 337 14.43 -1.19 21.75
CA LEU A 337 15.29 -1.34 20.57
C LEU A 337 15.90 -0.01 20.13
N ALA A 338 15.13 1.08 20.16
CA ALA A 338 15.62 2.43 19.89
C ALA A 338 16.73 2.84 20.86
N TRP A 339 16.53 2.58 22.15
CA TRP A 339 17.53 2.85 23.19
C TRP A 339 18.78 1.99 22.98
N LEU A 340 18.61 0.66 22.84
CA LEU A 340 19.72 -0.29 22.71
C LEU A 340 20.58 0.00 21.48
N SER A 341 19.94 0.20 20.33
CA SER A 341 20.65 0.49 19.06
C SER A 341 21.46 1.77 19.14
N GLN A 342 20.93 2.83 19.77
CA GLN A 342 21.69 4.05 20.01
C GLN A 342 22.85 3.84 20.99
N HIS A 343 22.66 3.05 22.05
CA HIS A 343 23.74 2.75 23.01
C HIS A 343 24.88 1.96 22.37
N VAL A 344 24.55 0.96 21.53
CA VAL A 344 25.54 0.18 20.77
C VAL A 344 26.32 1.09 19.82
N LEU A 345 25.64 1.94 19.05
CA LEU A 345 26.30 2.86 18.10
C LEU A 345 27.21 3.88 18.79
N HIS A 346 26.84 4.36 19.99
CA HIS A 346 27.68 5.24 20.80
C HIS A 346 28.86 4.49 21.43
N GLY A 347 28.63 3.31 22.01
CA GLY A 347 29.66 2.52 22.70
C GLY A 347 30.75 2.00 21.76
N LEU A 348 30.42 1.75 20.49
CA LEU A 348 31.38 1.36 19.46
C LEU A 348 32.17 2.55 18.86
N ASP A 349 31.94 3.78 19.35
CA ASP A 349 32.57 5.02 18.87
C ASP A 349 32.44 5.25 17.34
N LEU A 350 31.48 4.55 16.71
CA LEU A 350 31.31 4.52 15.25
C LEU A 350 30.92 5.91 14.74
N LEU A 351 30.15 6.66 15.51
CA LEU A 351 29.73 8.01 15.16
C LEU A 351 30.88 9.03 15.16
N ALA A 352 31.93 8.82 15.97
CA ALA A 352 33.09 9.71 16.04
C ALA A 352 34.21 9.32 15.05
N ARG A 353 34.36 8.03 14.76
CA ARG A 353 35.45 7.49 13.91
C ARG A 353 35.10 7.39 12.42
N TRP A 354 33.82 7.45 12.04
CA TRP A 354 33.39 7.19 10.67
C TRP A 354 33.46 8.43 9.80
N ARG A 355 34.42 8.43 8.86
CA ARG A 355 34.52 9.45 7.80
C ARG A 355 33.25 9.45 6.94
N PRO A 356 32.81 10.60 6.42
CA PRO A 356 31.57 10.70 5.63
C PRO A 356 31.53 9.81 4.38
N SER A 357 32.69 9.52 3.78
CA SER A 357 32.81 8.57 2.65
C SER A 357 32.51 7.11 3.04
N ARG A 358 32.61 6.75 4.32
CA ARG A 358 32.29 5.41 4.84
C ARG A 358 30.84 5.31 5.35
N LEU A 359 30.09 6.41 5.41
CA LEU A 359 28.68 6.42 5.83
C LEU A 359 27.74 5.79 4.81
N LEU A 360 28.15 5.77 3.53
CA LEU A 360 27.44 5.08 2.47
C LEU A 360 27.77 3.58 2.43
N ALA A 361 28.83 3.12 3.10
CA ALA A 361 29.27 1.73 3.05
C ALA A 361 28.25 0.71 3.58
N PRO A 362 27.55 0.91 4.72
CA PRO A 362 26.53 -0.04 5.17
C PRO A 362 25.29 -0.03 4.29
N VAL A 363 24.91 1.13 3.74
CA VAL A 363 23.80 1.28 2.78
C VAL A 363 24.16 0.59 1.46
N ALA A 364 25.38 0.80 0.96
CA ALA A 364 25.91 0.17 -0.23
C ALA A 364 26.13 -1.34 -0.04
N ALA A 365 26.56 -1.80 1.15
CA ALA A 365 26.71 -3.22 1.44
C ALA A 365 25.34 -3.91 1.54
N ALA A 366 24.35 -3.27 2.18
CA ALA A 366 22.97 -3.76 2.19
C ALA A 366 22.39 -3.77 0.77
N ALA A 367 22.57 -2.70 -0.01
CA ALA A 367 22.13 -2.63 -1.41
C ALA A 367 22.82 -3.67 -2.30
N THR A 368 24.13 -3.92 -2.09
CA THR A 368 24.90 -4.92 -2.84
C THR A 368 24.49 -6.33 -2.43
N LEU A 369 24.30 -6.59 -1.13
CA LEU A 369 23.80 -7.88 -0.65
C LEU A 369 22.39 -8.16 -1.19
N VAL A 370 21.53 -7.15 -1.21
CA VAL A 370 20.20 -7.22 -1.84
C VAL A 370 20.31 -7.50 -3.33
N ALA A 371 21.16 -6.79 -4.07
CA ALA A 371 21.38 -7.01 -5.50
C ALA A 371 21.90 -8.43 -5.79
N VAL A 372 22.86 -8.91 -5.00
CA VAL A 372 23.43 -10.26 -5.12
C VAL A 372 22.38 -11.33 -4.81
N VAL A 373 21.56 -11.15 -3.75
CA VAL A 373 20.52 -12.12 -3.40
C VAL A 373 19.37 -12.11 -4.41
N THR A 374 18.97 -10.95 -4.93
CA THR A 374 17.90 -10.84 -5.93
C THR A 374 18.30 -11.45 -7.28
N VAL A 375 19.58 -11.39 -7.64
CA VAL A 375 20.13 -12.07 -8.83
C VAL A 375 20.34 -13.58 -8.56
N GLY A 376 20.79 -13.96 -7.36
CA GLY A 376 21.06 -15.35 -7.00
C GLY A 376 19.84 -16.21 -6.66
N ALA A 377 18.71 -15.59 -6.29
CA ALA A 377 17.43 -16.27 -6.06
C ALA A 377 16.63 -16.49 -7.35
N ALA A 378 17.12 -16.01 -8.51
CA ALA A 378 16.55 -16.27 -9.82
C ALA A 378 17.01 -17.62 -10.40
N SER A 379 16.99 -18.68 -9.59
CA SER A 379 16.93 -20.04 -10.14
C SER A 379 15.44 -20.31 -10.38
N PRO A 380 14.93 -20.25 -11.62
CA PRO A 380 13.62 -20.80 -11.88
C PRO A 380 13.78 -22.30 -11.65
N ALA A 381 13.31 -22.81 -10.51
CA ALA A 381 12.69 -24.12 -10.61
C ALA A 381 11.58 -23.90 -11.64
N SER A 382 11.80 -24.35 -12.88
CA SER A 382 10.83 -24.21 -13.95
C SER A 382 9.52 -24.76 -13.42
N ALA A 383 8.59 -23.88 -13.09
CA ALA A 383 7.32 -24.28 -12.53
C ALA A 383 6.64 -25.13 -13.61
N HIS A 384 6.51 -26.43 -13.35
CA HIS A 384 5.84 -27.32 -14.28
C HIS A 384 4.34 -27.08 -14.07
N VAL A 385 3.67 -26.48 -15.05
CA VAL A 385 2.21 -26.44 -15.07
C VAL A 385 1.73 -27.84 -15.45
N ALA A 386 1.37 -28.64 -14.45
CA ALA A 386 0.65 -29.89 -14.69
C ALA A 386 -0.75 -29.55 -15.20
N ARG A 387 -1.21 -30.22 -16.28
CA ARG A 387 -2.60 -30.07 -16.74
C ARG A 387 -3.54 -30.87 -15.83
N ILE A 388 -4.68 -30.28 -15.50
CA ILE A 388 -5.78 -30.95 -14.80
C ILE A 388 -6.77 -31.42 -15.86
N ASP A 389 -6.56 -32.63 -16.37
CA ASP A 389 -7.30 -33.15 -17.53
C ASP A 389 -8.74 -33.58 -17.20
N SER A 390 -9.07 -33.78 -15.92
CA SER A 390 -10.39 -34.23 -15.47
C SER A 390 -10.65 -33.85 -14.01
N PRO A 391 -11.93 -33.83 -13.55
CA PRO A 391 -12.24 -33.60 -12.14
C PRO A 391 -11.54 -34.62 -11.21
N ALA A 392 -11.44 -35.88 -11.62
CA ALA A 392 -10.71 -36.91 -10.86
C ALA A 392 -9.21 -36.59 -10.72
N ALA A 393 -8.59 -36.00 -11.76
CA ALA A 393 -7.20 -35.56 -11.68
C ALA A 393 -7.05 -34.34 -10.76
N ALA A 394 -8.03 -33.44 -10.75
CA ALA A 394 -8.07 -32.30 -9.82
C ALA A 394 -8.07 -32.79 -8.37
N GLN A 395 -8.99 -33.71 -8.04
CA GLN A 395 -9.09 -34.30 -6.70
C GLN A 395 -7.80 -35.01 -6.28
N ALA A 396 -7.20 -35.81 -7.17
CA ALA A 396 -5.93 -36.48 -6.86
C ALA A 396 -4.79 -35.50 -6.53
N ALA A 397 -4.72 -34.36 -7.23
CA ALA A 397 -3.71 -33.32 -6.98
C ALA A 397 -4.00 -32.55 -5.67
N ILE A 398 -5.27 -32.29 -5.37
CA ILE A 398 -5.71 -31.66 -4.13
C ILE A 398 -5.37 -32.55 -2.93
N ASP A 399 -5.74 -33.83 -2.98
CA ASP A 399 -5.47 -34.80 -1.90
C ASP A 399 -3.97 -34.97 -1.64
N ALA A 400 -3.18 -35.07 -2.71
CA ALA A 400 -1.72 -35.12 -2.61
C ALA A 400 -1.15 -33.86 -1.95
N THR A 401 -1.72 -32.68 -2.27
CA THR A 401 -1.28 -31.41 -1.68
C THR A 401 -1.68 -31.31 -0.20
N LEU A 402 -2.89 -31.71 0.17
CA LEU A 402 -3.35 -31.71 1.56
C LEU A 402 -2.59 -32.70 2.44
N ALA A 403 -2.13 -33.82 1.87
CA ALA A 403 -1.24 -34.77 2.54
C ALA A 403 0.17 -34.19 2.78
N GLY A 404 0.62 -33.26 1.92
CA GLY A 404 1.86 -32.53 2.07
C GLY A 404 1.73 -31.39 3.09
N ALA A 405 2.16 -31.60 4.33
CA ALA A 405 2.03 -30.62 5.43
C ALA A 405 2.76 -29.27 5.25
N SER A 406 3.34 -28.97 4.09
CA SER A 406 4.10 -27.75 3.78
C SER A 406 3.56 -27.02 2.56
N PHE A 407 3.43 -25.70 2.66
CA PHE A 407 3.15 -24.83 1.50
C PHE A 407 4.29 -24.92 0.48
N ALA A 408 3.96 -25.34 -0.76
CA ALA A 408 4.93 -25.59 -1.84
C ALA A 408 4.79 -24.63 -3.03
N GLY A 409 4.19 -23.45 -2.84
CA GLY A 409 3.96 -22.48 -3.91
C GLY A 409 5.25 -22.06 -4.64
N THR A 410 5.27 -22.28 -5.96
CA THR A 410 6.40 -21.98 -6.86
C THR A 410 6.27 -20.61 -7.53
N GLU A 411 5.07 -20.03 -7.56
CA GLU A 411 4.80 -18.72 -8.13
C GLU A 411 5.05 -17.56 -7.16
N ALA A 412 5.28 -16.37 -7.71
CA ALA A 412 5.40 -15.14 -6.93
C ALA A 412 4.03 -14.48 -6.74
N ILE A 413 3.51 -14.46 -5.52
CA ILE A 413 2.25 -13.80 -5.17
C ILE A 413 2.20 -12.35 -5.71
N GLY A 414 1.03 -11.94 -6.21
CA GLY A 414 0.74 -10.62 -6.76
C GLY A 414 0.70 -10.62 -8.28
N SER A 415 0.98 -9.46 -8.89
CA SER A 415 0.85 -9.24 -10.34
C SER A 415 1.69 -10.18 -11.22
N ALA A 416 2.80 -10.69 -10.70
CA ALA A 416 3.60 -11.71 -11.40
C ALA A 416 2.90 -13.07 -11.55
N SER A 417 1.84 -13.32 -10.78
CA SER A 417 0.99 -14.52 -10.85
C SER A 417 -0.38 -14.25 -11.47
N GLN A 418 -0.66 -13.04 -11.97
CA GLN A 418 -1.93 -12.72 -12.63
C GLN A 418 -1.91 -13.10 -14.12
N ALA A 419 -3.10 -13.18 -14.73
CA ALA A 419 -3.27 -13.47 -16.15
C ALA A 419 -2.47 -12.48 -17.03
N PRO A 420 -1.67 -12.95 -18.02
CA PRO A 420 -0.93 -12.06 -18.93
C PRO A 420 -1.83 -11.09 -19.70
N GLU A 421 -3.04 -11.50 -20.06
CA GLU A 421 -4.04 -10.67 -20.75
C GLU A 421 -4.40 -9.42 -19.93
N TRP A 422 -4.36 -9.56 -18.61
CA TRP A 422 -4.53 -8.45 -17.71
C TRP A 422 -3.26 -7.61 -17.62
N VAL A 423 -2.15 -8.20 -17.15
CA VAL A 423 -0.98 -7.41 -16.69
C VAL A 423 -0.01 -7.02 -17.79
N VAL A 424 0.01 -7.75 -18.91
CA VAL A 424 0.90 -7.48 -20.05
C VAL A 424 0.14 -6.75 -21.15
N ASP A 425 -1.06 -7.22 -21.48
CA ASP A 425 -1.84 -6.70 -22.61
C ASP A 425 -2.75 -5.52 -22.21
N ASP A 426 -2.90 -5.25 -20.90
CA ASP A 426 -3.72 -4.17 -20.35
C ASP A 426 -5.19 -4.28 -20.79
N CYS A 427 -5.77 -5.49 -20.69
CA CYS A 427 -7.14 -5.78 -21.12
C CYS A 427 -8.16 -5.95 -19.99
N LEU A 428 -7.83 -5.60 -18.74
CA LEU A 428 -8.81 -5.61 -17.64
C LEU A 428 -9.96 -4.63 -17.92
N ASP A 429 -9.63 -3.37 -18.24
CA ASP A 429 -10.60 -2.32 -18.53
C ASP A 429 -10.82 -2.18 -20.04
N ALA A 430 -11.50 -3.18 -20.62
CA ALA A 430 -11.70 -3.30 -22.06
C ALA A 430 -12.96 -2.55 -22.53
N GLY A 431 -12.94 -1.22 -22.40
CA GLY A 431 -14.00 -0.31 -22.85
C GLY A 431 -14.01 -0.03 -24.37
N PRO A 432 -14.84 0.92 -24.85
CA PRO A 432 -15.00 1.24 -26.27
C PRO A 432 -13.70 1.60 -27.01
N ASP A 433 -12.74 2.20 -26.31
CA ASP A 433 -11.44 2.63 -26.85
C ASP A 433 -10.42 1.48 -26.94
N ARG A 434 -10.73 0.33 -26.31
CA ARG A 434 -9.78 -0.75 -26.08
C ARG A 434 -10.25 -2.13 -26.52
N ALA A 435 -11.56 -2.36 -26.60
CA ALA A 435 -12.14 -3.67 -26.91
C ALA A 435 -11.53 -4.33 -28.15
N ASP A 436 -11.33 -3.57 -29.23
CA ASP A 436 -10.87 -4.11 -30.51
C ASP A 436 -9.42 -4.63 -30.48
N ARG A 437 -8.59 -4.23 -29.48
CA ARG A 437 -7.24 -4.81 -29.27
C ARG A 437 -7.24 -5.99 -28.29
N CYS A 438 -8.32 -6.21 -27.55
CA CYS A 438 -8.47 -7.26 -26.56
C CYS A 438 -9.21 -8.48 -27.14
N VAL A 439 -8.72 -8.94 -28.29
CA VAL A 439 -9.24 -10.08 -29.04
C VAL A 439 -8.14 -11.13 -29.19
N TYR A 440 -8.45 -12.37 -28.85
CA TYR A 440 -7.52 -13.50 -28.86
C TYR A 440 -8.04 -14.62 -29.76
N GLY A 441 -7.13 -15.44 -30.28
CA GLY A 441 -7.48 -16.58 -31.13
C GLY A 441 -7.10 -16.41 -32.60
N PRO A 442 -7.38 -17.42 -33.44
CA PRO A 442 -7.06 -17.39 -34.86
C PRO A 442 -8.01 -16.46 -35.64
N ALA A 443 -7.53 -15.89 -36.74
CA ALA A 443 -8.32 -14.98 -37.58
C ALA A 443 -9.45 -15.70 -38.36
N ASP A 444 -9.32 -17.01 -38.55
CA ASP A 444 -10.28 -17.91 -39.19
C ASP A 444 -11.07 -18.75 -38.17
N ALA A 445 -11.15 -18.29 -36.92
CA ALA A 445 -11.96 -18.92 -35.88
C ALA A 445 -13.41 -19.08 -36.32
N THR A 446 -13.98 -20.25 -36.05
CA THR A 446 -15.39 -20.56 -36.34
C THR A 446 -16.30 -20.48 -35.11
N LEU A 447 -15.71 -20.23 -33.94
CA LEU A 447 -16.40 -20.09 -32.66
C LEU A 447 -16.09 -18.69 -32.11
N ASP A 448 -17.11 -17.88 -31.88
CA ASP A 448 -16.97 -16.55 -31.29
C ASP A 448 -17.41 -16.55 -29.82
N VAL A 449 -16.54 -16.05 -28.95
CA VAL A 449 -16.71 -16.09 -27.49
C VAL A 449 -16.51 -14.69 -26.94
N ALA A 450 -17.47 -14.21 -26.16
CA ALA A 450 -17.30 -12.97 -25.40
C ALA A 450 -17.05 -13.27 -23.92
N VAL A 451 -16.16 -12.52 -23.29
CA VAL A 451 -15.86 -12.61 -21.85
C VAL A 451 -16.27 -11.29 -21.19
N VAL A 452 -17.26 -11.36 -20.30
CA VAL A 452 -17.79 -10.22 -19.54
C VAL A 452 -17.63 -10.43 -18.05
N GLY A 453 -17.57 -9.34 -17.28
CA GLY A 453 -17.36 -9.38 -15.84
C GLY A 453 -16.27 -8.41 -15.42
N ASP A 454 -15.63 -8.74 -14.32
CA ASP A 454 -14.57 -7.93 -13.73
C ASP A 454 -13.20 -8.64 -13.78
N SER A 455 -12.36 -8.36 -12.78
CA SER A 455 -11.06 -9.00 -12.62
C SER A 455 -11.14 -10.52 -12.44
N GLN A 456 -12.28 -11.06 -12.00
CA GLN A 456 -12.47 -12.51 -11.94
C GLN A 456 -12.63 -13.12 -13.32
N ALA A 457 -13.39 -12.48 -14.21
CA ALA A 457 -13.55 -12.94 -15.60
C ALA A 457 -12.21 -12.98 -16.33
N ILE A 458 -11.40 -11.91 -16.25
CA ILE A 458 -10.10 -11.91 -16.93
C ILE A 458 -9.10 -12.91 -16.32
N SER A 459 -9.23 -13.28 -15.03
CA SER A 459 -8.38 -14.30 -14.41
C SER A 459 -8.57 -15.70 -15.03
N TRP A 460 -9.71 -15.96 -15.67
CA TRP A 460 -10.01 -17.18 -16.42
C TRP A 460 -9.46 -17.19 -17.85
N MET A 461 -8.93 -16.07 -18.36
CA MET A 461 -8.46 -15.98 -19.75
C MET A 461 -7.38 -17.00 -20.14
N PRO A 462 -6.37 -17.30 -19.31
CA PRO A 462 -5.40 -18.34 -19.64
C PRO A 462 -6.05 -19.72 -19.84
N ALA A 463 -7.06 -20.07 -19.04
CA ALA A 463 -7.83 -21.30 -19.20
C ALA A 463 -8.65 -21.31 -20.50
N LEU A 464 -9.36 -20.20 -20.78
CA LEU A 464 -10.21 -20.06 -21.96
C LEU A 464 -9.42 -20.16 -23.25
N ARG A 465 -8.29 -19.45 -23.36
CA ARG A 465 -7.44 -19.47 -24.57
C ARG A 465 -6.85 -20.86 -24.86
N LEU A 466 -6.47 -21.59 -23.81
CA LEU A 466 -5.92 -22.94 -23.97
C LEU A 466 -6.99 -24.01 -24.15
N GLY A 467 -8.17 -23.83 -23.53
CA GLY A 467 -9.29 -24.76 -23.60
C GLY A 467 -10.13 -24.63 -24.88
N LEU A 468 -10.06 -23.46 -25.53
CA LEU A 468 -10.77 -23.11 -26.77
C LEU A 468 -9.77 -22.56 -27.82
N PRO A 469 -8.79 -23.37 -28.28
CA PRO A 469 -7.72 -22.89 -29.15
C PRO A 469 -8.22 -22.39 -30.53
N ASP A 470 -9.39 -22.85 -30.96
CA ASP A 470 -10.00 -22.52 -32.25
C ASP A 470 -11.03 -21.38 -32.17
N ALA A 471 -11.20 -20.77 -30.99
CA ALA A 471 -12.16 -19.70 -30.76
C ALA A 471 -11.54 -18.31 -30.92
N ARG A 472 -12.32 -17.37 -31.44
CA ARG A 472 -12.10 -15.92 -31.29
C ARG A 472 -12.67 -15.54 -29.93
N ILE A 473 -11.86 -14.97 -29.06
CA ILE A 473 -12.26 -14.58 -27.70
C ILE A 473 -12.13 -13.07 -27.56
N GLN A 474 -13.26 -12.39 -27.41
CA GLN A 474 -13.37 -10.95 -27.18
C GLN A 474 -13.53 -10.67 -25.67
N VAL A 475 -12.59 -9.92 -25.09
CA VAL A 475 -12.67 -9.48 -23.69
C VAL A 475 -13.41 -8.13 -23.61
N LEU A 476 -14.36 -8.02 -22.68
CA LEU A 476 -15.19 -6.83 -22.41
C LEU A 476 -15.30 -6.57 -20.89
N THR A 477 -14.25 -6.89 -20.13
CA THR A 477 -14.25 -6.75 -18.67
C THR A 477 -14.01 -5.30 -18.22
N MET A 478 -14.30 -5.02 -16.94
CA MET A 478 -13.86 -3.80 -16.26
C MET A 478 -13.55 -4.05 -14.79
N GLY A 479 -12.41 -3.55 -14.31
CA GLY A 479 -11.94 -3.76 -12.95
C GLY A 479 -12.95 -3.28 -11.90
N SER A 480 -13.20 -4.13 -10.89
CA SER A 480 -14.16 -3.88 -9.80
C SER A 480 -15.60 -3.60 -10.24
N CYS A 481 -15.93 -3.81 -11.52
CA CYS A 481 -17.26 -3.61 -12.08
C CYS A 481 -17.83 -4.95 -12.53
N ALA A 482 -18.45 -5.68 -11.60
CA ALA A 482 -19.15 -6.91 -11.91
C ALA A 482 -20.18 -6.68 -13.03
N PHE A 483 -20.34 -7.66 -13.93
CA PHE A 483 -21.37 -7.62 -14.96
C PHE A 483 -22.74 -7.94 -14.32
N SER A 484 -23.32 -6.94 -13.67
CA SER A 484 -24.46 -7.04 -12.77
C SER A 484 -25.24 -5.72 -12.73
N THR A 485 -26.49 -5.75 -12.26
CA THR A 485 -27.27 -4.55 -11.88
C THR A 485 -26.99 -4.09 -10.44
N VAL A 486 -26.29 -4.92 -9.66
CA VAL A 486 -25.86 -4.64 -8.28
C VAL A 486 -24.35 -4.39 -8.25
N THR A 487 -23.92 -3.35 -7.56
CA THR A 487 -22.50 -2.97 -7.41
C THR A 487 -22.07 -2.94 -5.93
N THR A 488 -20.77 -2.84 -5.67
CA THR A 488 -20.22 -2.53 -4.35
C THR A 488 -20.45 -1.05 -3.98
N ASP A 489 -20.44 -0.72 -2.68
CA ASP A 489 -20.58 0.65 -2.12
C ASP A 489 -19.36 1.52 -2.45
N VAL A 490 -19.28 1.93 -3.72
CA VAL A 490 -18.28 2.84 -4.28
C VAL A 490 -18.88 4.24 -4.48
N PRO A 491 -18.03 5.30 -4.57
CA PRO A 491 -18.51 6.65 -4.90
C PRO A 491 -19.34 6.67 -6.18
N ASP A 492 -20.34 7.57 -6.24
CA ASP A 492 -21.33 7.63 -7.35
C ASP A 492 -20.67 7.62 -8.74
N ILE A 493 -19.56 8.35 -8.92
CA ILE A 493 -18.84 8.40 -10.20
C ILE A 493 -18.33 7.03 -10.67
N ALA A 494 -17.88 6.18 -9.74
CA ALA A 494 -17.39 4.85 -10.06
C ALA A 494 -18.56 3.89 -10.36
N ARG A 495 -19.67 4.06 -9.64
CA ARG A 495 -20.91 3.31 -9.88
C ARG A 495 -21.50 3.60 -11.26
N ASP A 496 -21.58 4.87 -11.63
CA ASP A 496 -22.07 5.31 -12.94
C ASP A 496 -21.17 4.77 -14.06
N ALA A 497 -19.86 4.72 -13.84
CA ALA A 497 -18.93 4.14 -14.79
C ALA A 497 -19.13 2.62 -14.96
N CYS A 498 -19.31 1.86 -13.88
CA CYS A 498 -19.60 0.43 -13.97
C CYS A 498 -20.93 0.15 -14.69
N ALA A 499 -21.98 0.92 -14.38
CA ALA A 499 -23.27 0.79 -15.05
C ALA A 499 -23.16 1.09 -16.54
N ALA A 500 -22.50 2.19 -16.92
CA ALA A 500 -22.28 2.57 -18.31
C ALA A 500 -21.47 1.52 -19.08
N HIS A 501 -20.44 0.92 -18.48
CA HIS A 501 -19.67 -0.15 -19.10
C HIS A 501 -20.51 -1.41 -19.30
N GLY A 502 -21.31 -1.81 -18.30
CA GLY A 502 -22.22 -2.95 -18.41
C GLY A 502 -23.28 -2.77 -19.49
N ASP A 503 -23.85 -1.57 -19.60
CA ASP A 503 -24.81 -1.21 -20.66
C ASP A 503 -24.15 -1.30 -22.04
N TRP A 504 -22.99 -0.67 -22.22
CA TRP A 504 -22.24 -0.70 -23.48
C TRP A 504 -21.87 -2.12 -23.91
N ALA A 505 -21.38 -2.96 -22.99
CA ALA A 505 -21.04 -4.35 -23.28
C ALA A 505 -22.29 -5.15 -23.68
N THR A 506 -23.43 -4.94 -23.01
CA THR A 506 -24.70 -5.58 -23.36
C THR A 506 -25.17 -5.17 -24.77
N GLU A 507 -25.14 -3.87 -25.07
CA GLU A 507 -25.52 -3.35 -26.40
C GLU A 507 -24.63 -3.91 -27.50
N ARG A 508 -23.32 -4.01 -27.26
CA ARG A 508 -22.37 -4.59 -28.23
C ARG A 508 -22.68 -6.05 -28.50
N LEU A 509 -22.93 -6.84 -27.46
CA LEU A 509 -23.22 -8.27 -27.59
C LEU A 509 -24.57 -8.55 -28.24
N LEU A 510 -25.55 -7.66 -28.09
CA LEU A 510 -26.82 -7.77 -28.82
C LEU A 510 -26.69 -7.36 -30.29
N ALA A 511 -25.75 -6.45 -30.61
CA ALA A 511 -25.50 -6.01 -31.99
C ALA A 511 -24.66 -7.00 -32.80
N ASP A 512 -23.71 -7.68 -32.15
CA ASP A 512 -22.83 -8.70 -32.73
C ASP A 512 -22.81 -9.94 -31.82
N PRO A 513 -23.83 -10.83 -31.91
CA PRO A 513 -24.00 -11.93 -30.96
C PRO A 513 -22.90 -13.00 -31.08
N PRO A 514 -22.17 -13.31 -29.99
CA PRO A 514 -21.22 -14.41 -29.98
C PRO A 514 -21.95 -15.76 -29.87
N ASP A 515 -21.25 -16.85 -30.18
CA ASP A 515 -21.74 -18.21 -29.95
C ASP A 515 -21.82 -18.55 -28.45
N LEU A 516 -20.93 -17.96 -27.64
CA LEU A 516 -20.85 -18.16 -26.19
C LEU A 516 -20.51 -16.86 -25.45
N VAL A 517 -21.24 -16.57 -24.38
CA VAL A 517 -20.90 -15.52 -23.40
C VAL A 517 -20.38 -16.19 -22.14
N VAL A 518 -19.13 -15.90 -21.77
CA VAL A 518 -18.53 -16.32 -20.51
C VAL A 518 -18.61 -15.18 -19.51
N VAL A 519 -19.13 -15.46 -18.32
CA VAL A 519 -19.28 -14.48 -17.23
C VAL A 519 -18.67 -14.99 -15.93
N ALA A 520 -17.90 -14.13 -15.26
CA ALA A 520 -17.45 -14.35 -13.88
C ALA A 520 -17.31 -13.01 -13.15
N ASN A 521 -17.75 -12.96 -11.90
CA ASN A 521 -17.82 -11.72 -11.11
C ASN A 521 -17.19 -11.89 -9.73
N GLY A 522 -16.52 -10.84 -9.26
CA GLY A 522 -15.93 -10.68 -7.93
C GLY A 522 -16.84 -9.95 -6.96
N LEU A 523 -18.10 -10.39 -6.80
CA LEU A 523 -19.02 -9.81 -5.82
C LEU A 523 -18.81 -10.47 -4.45
N ARG A 524 -17.78 -10.02 -3.72
CA ARG A 524 -17.62 -10.37 -2.30
C ARG A 524 -18.79 -9.80 -1.51
N SER A 525 -19.09 -10.39 -0.36
CA SER A 525 -20.06 -9.91 0.65
C SER A 525 -19.66 -8.57 1.30
N GLU A 526 -19.10 -7.67 0.51
CA GLU A 526 -18.92 -6.26 0.80
C GLU A 526 -20.29 -5.59 0.83
N ARG A 527 -20.35 -4.36 1.33
CA ARG A 527 -21.60 -3.62 1.37
C ARG A 527 -22.04 -3.39 -0.09
N LEU A 528 -23.05 -4.13 -0.54
CA LEU A 528 -23.61 -4.01 -1.89
C LEU A 528 -24.63 -2.87 -1.95
N VAL A 529 -24.80 -2.31 -3.14
CA VAL A 529 -25.74 -1.23 -3.42
C VAL A 529 -26.48 -1.53 -4.72
N ASP A 530 -27.80 -1.35 -4.71
CA ASP A 530 -28.70 -1.47 -5.86
C ASP A 530 -29.43 -0.13 -6.11
N ALA A 531 -30.46 -0.15 -6.96
CA ALA A 531 -31.27 1.02 -7.28
C ALA A 531 -32.03 1.59 -6.06
N ASP A 532 -32.30 0.76 -5.05
CA ASP A 532 -33.04 1.10 -3.83
C ASP A 532 -32.11 1.47 -2.65
N GLY A 533 -30.79 1.24 -2.79
CA GLY A 533 -29.76 1.67 -1.85
C GLY A 533 -28.93 0.51 -1.32
N VAL A 534 -28.44 0.63 -0.08
CA VAL A 534 -27.53 -0.37 0.51
C VAL A 534 -28.29 -1.69 0.77
N VAL A 535 -27.80 -2.76 0.18
CA VAL A 535 -28.33 -4.12 0.35
C VAL A 535 -28.03 -4.61 1.79
N PRO A 536 -29.02 -5.22 2.48
CA PRO A 536 -28.78 -5.81 3.80
C PRO A 536 -27.69 -6.87 3.79
N ALA A 537 -26.79 -6.86 4.78
CA ALA A 537 -25.62 -7.75 4.83
C ALA A 537 -25.96 -9.26 4.75
N GLY A 538 -27.14 -9.69 5.20
CA GLY A 538 -27.60 -11.08 5.12
C GLY A 538 -28.16 -11.50 3.75
N ALA A 539 -28.36 -10.57 2.82
CA ALA A 539 -28.88 -10.81 1.47
C ALA A 539 -27.81 -10.70 0.37
N GLY A 540 -26.56 -10.43 0.73
CA GLY A 540 -25.48 -10.10 -0.20
C GLY A 540 -25.31 -11.09 -1.36
N PRO A 541 -25.08 -12.39 -1.11
CA PRO A 541 -24.88 -13.37 -2.17
C PRO A 541 -26.07 -13.53 -3.11
N ILE A 542 -27.30 -13.49 -2.56
CA ILE A 542 -28.54 -13.62 -3.34
C ILE A 542 -28.72 -12.39 -4.24
N ALA A 543 -28.52 -11.18 -3.70
CA ALA A 543 -28.63 -9.95 -4.47
C ALA A 543 -27.56 -9.86 -5.58
N ALA A 544 -26.32 -10.26 -5.27
CA ALA A 544 -25.23 -10.31 -6.25
C ALA A 544 -25.54 -11.27 -7.41
N ALA A 545 -26.02 -12.47 -7.11
CA ALA A 545 -26.41 -13.46 -8.11
C ALA A 545 -27.62 -13.00 -8.94
N ALA A 546 -28.66 -12.46 -8.28
CA ALA A 546 -29.84 -11.93 -8.96
C ALA A 546 -29.50 -10.76 -9.91
N GLY A 547 -28.65 -9.83 -9.48
CA GLY A 547 -28.24 -8.71 -10.33
C GLY A 547 -27.39 -9.13 -11.53
N THR A 548 -26.57 -10.18 -11.38
CA THR A 548 -25.86 -10.77 -12.51
C THR A 548 -26.85 -11.44 -13.48
N ALA A 549 -27.85 -12.16 -12.95
CA ALA A 549 -28.86 -12.81 -13.78
C ALA A 549 -29.73 -11.80 -14.56
N GLU A 550 -30.14 -10.72 -13.89
CA GLU A 550 -30.88 -9.61 -14.51
C GLU A 550 -30.09 -8.97 -15.66
N ARG A 551 -28.78 -8.77 -15.46
CA ARG A 551 -27.90 -8.23 -16.51
C ARG A 551 -27.74 -9.18 -17.70
N LEU A 552 -27.71 -10.50 -17.46
CA LEU A 552 -27.58 -11.52 -18.50
C LEU A 552 -28.89 -11.82 -19.23
N ALA A 553 -30.05 -11.53 -18.62
CA ALA A 553 -31.35 -11.88 -19.17
C ALA A 553 -31.59 -11.40 -20.63
N PRO A 554 -31.23 -10.16 -21.03
CA PRO A 554 -31.38 -9.73 -22.42
C PRO A 554 -30.59 -10.58 -23.42
N LEU A 555 -29.40 -11.07 -23.03
CA LEU A 555 -28.55 -11.92 -23.87
C LEU A 555 -29.13 -13.34 -23.95
N ALA A 556 -29.56 -13.88 -22.81
CA ALA A 556 -30.20 -15.20 -22.74
C ALA A 556 -31.51 -15.23 -23.56
N ASP A 557 -32.34 -14.19 -23.45
CA ASP A 557 -33.59 -14.03 -24.20
C ASP A 557 -33.36 -13.88 -25.71
N ALA A 558 -32.22 -13.29 -26.10
CA ALA A 558 -31.77 -13.23 -27.49
C ALA A 558 -31.19 -14.57 -28.01
N GLY A 559 -31.11 -15.59 -27.16
CA GLY A 559 -30.66 -16.95 -27.51
C GLY A 559 -29.16 -17.18 -27.34
N ALA A 560 -28.42 -16.28 -26.68
CA ALA A 560 -27.00 -16.50 -26.38
C ALA A 560 -26.81 -17.70 -25.44
N ARG A 561 -25.78 -18.51 -25.70
CA ARG A 561 -25.32 -19.52 -24.75
C ARG A 561 -24.46 -18.86 -23.69
N ILE A 562 -24.65 -19.21 -22.43
CA ILE A 562 -23.94 -18.58 -21.31
C ILE A 562 -23.19 -19.64 -20.51
N LEU A 563 -21.89 -19.43 -20.32
CA LEU A 563 -21.08 -20.15 -19.34
C LEU A 563 -20.79 -19.22 -18.15
N TRP A 564 -21.39 -19.52 -17.01
CA TRP A 564 -21.17 -18.77 -15.78
C TRP A 564 -20.14 -19.50 -14.91
N LEU A 565 -18.92 -18.95 -14.87
CA LEU A 565 -17.83 -19.45 -14.04
C LEU A 565 -17.87 -18.78 -12.67
N ASP A 566 -17.86 -19.59 -11.62
CA ASP A 566 -17.71 -19.09 -10.26
C ASP A 566 -16.29 -18.53 -9.99
N ALA A 567 -16.19 -17.60 -9.05
CA ALA A 567 -14.90 -17.09 -8.58
C ALA A 567 -14.18 -18.15 -7.72
N PRO A 568 -12.83 -18.24 -7.76
CA PRO A 568 -12.09 -19.21 -6.97
C PRO A 568 -12.25 -18.96 -5.46
N PRO A 569 -12.04 -19.99 -4.61
CA PRO A 569 -12.03 -19.83 -3.15
C PRO A 569 -11.08 -18.69 -2.71
N PRO A 570 -11.55 -17.74 -1.88
CA PRO A 570 -10.74 -16.59 -1.46
C PRO A 570 -9.81 -16.93 -0.30
N PHE A 571 -8.56 -16.47 -0.35
CA PHE A 571 -7.57 -16.66 0.72
C PHE A 571 -7.23 -15.34 1.40
N ALA A 572 -7.43 -15.26 2.72
CA ALA A 572 -7.23 -14.02 3.48
C ALA A 572 -5.76 -13.53 3.51
N SER A 573 -4.78 -14.43 3.44
CA SER A 573 -3.35 -14.07 3.33
C SER A 573 -2.49 -15.24 2.88
N LEU A 574 -2.25 -15.35 1.57
CA LEU A 574 -1.26 -16.28 1.00
C LEU A 574 0.16 -16.04 1.55
N ALA A 575 0.45 -14.84 2.06
CA ALA A 575 1.71 -14.53 2.72
C ALA A 575 1.88 -15.24 4.07
N ALA A 576 0.79 -15.39 4.84
CA ALA A 576 0.80 -16.09 6.13
C ALA A 576 1.07 -17.59 5.97
N CYS A 577 0.62 -18.14 4.84
CA CYS A 577 0.72 -19.55 4.49
C CYS A 577 2.13 -20.17 4.55
N ALA A 578 3.13 -19.39 4.14
CA ALA A 578 4.48 -19.88 3.93
C ALA A 578 5.45 -19.49 5.06
N THR A 579 4.92 -19.05 6.20
CA THR A 579 5.74 -18.63 7.35
C THR A 579 6.19 -19.85 8.16
N PRO A 580 7.51 -20.12 8.28
CA PRO A 580 8.02 -21.34 8.94
C PRO A 580 7.74 -21.43 10.45
N HIS A 581 7.24 -20.35 11.07
CA HIS A 581 7.22 -20.19 12.53
C HIS A 581 5.90 -19.67 13.10
N ALA A 582 4.83 -19.55 12.30
CA ALA A 582 3.56 -19.12 12.86
C ALA A 582 2.95 -20.27 13.70
N LEU A 583 2.33 -19.91 14.83
CA LEU A 583 2.01 -20.78 15.98
C LEU A 583 1.04 -21.94 15.68
N GLU A 584 0.31 -21.88 14.56
CA GLU A 584 -0.52 -22.98 14.02
C GLU A 584 0.17 -23.76 12.89
N SER A 585 -0.33 -24.94 12.52
CA SER A 585 0.21 -25.67 11.36
C SER A 585 -0.03 -24.90 10.05
N ALA A 586 0.88 -25.04 9.08
CA ALA A 586 0.73 -24.40 7.77
C ALA A 586 -0.58 -24.82 7.07
N THR A 587 -1.01 -26.07 7.26
CA THR A 587 -2.26 -26.61 6.72
C THR A 587 -3.49 -25.83 7.19
N ALA A 588 -3.58 -25.47 8.48
CA ALA A 588 -4.73 -24.72 9.01
C ALA A 588 -4.81 -23.27 8.47
N ARG A 589 -3.68 -22.69 8.07
CA ARG A 589 -3.60 -21.33 7.51
C ARG A 589 -3.75 -21.28 5.98
N CYS A 590 -3.59 -22.42 5.32
CA CYS A 590 -3.52 -22.53 3.86
C CYS A 590 -4.67 -23.26 3.24
N THR A 591 -5.76 -23.37 3.97
CA THR A 591 -6.97 -23.92 3.45
C THR A 591 -8.13 -22.97 3.74
N VAL A 592 -9.12 -23.03 2.86
CA VAL A 592 -10.42 -22.40 3.06
C VAL A 592 -11.42 -23.51 3.34
N ASP A 593 -12.31 -23.27 4.30
CA ASP A 593 -13.48 -24.11 4.49
C ASP A 593 -14.47 -23.82 3.37
N GLY A 594 -14.60 -24.75 2.42
CA GLY A 594 -15.46 -24.64 1.25
C GLY A 594 -16.94 -24.56 1.60
N THR A 595 -17.35 -24.99 2.79
CA THR A 595 -18.74 -24.83 3.28
C THR A 595 -19.07 -23.37 3.58
N ALA A 596 -18.06 -22.55 3.89
CA ALA A 596 -18.24 -21.10 4.05
C ALA A 596 -18.66 -20.42 2.73
N LEU A 597 -18.56 -21.11 1.59
CA LEU A 597 -18.94 -20.64 0.27
C LEU A 597 -20.32 -21.15 -0.19
N ASP A 598 -20.98 -22.03 0.55
CA ASP A 598 -22.26 -22.66 0.17
C ASP A 598 -23.32 -21.61 -0.21
N ALA A 599 -23.52 -20.60 0.64
CA ALA A 599 -24.52 -19.56 0.40
C ALA A 599 -24.29 -18.77 -0.89
N ARG A 600 -23.04 -18.62 -1.33
CA ARG A 600 -22.69 -17.96 -2.60
C ARG A 600 -22.96 -18.90 -3.77
N VAL A 601 -22.50 -20.13 -3.70
CA VAL A 601 -22.68 -21.11 -4.78
C VAL A 601 -24.15 -21.42 -4.98
N ASP A 602 -24.92 -21.66 -3.92
CA ASP A 602 -26.36 -21.92 -3.99
C ASP A 602 -27.10 -20.76 -4.65
N ALA A 603 -26.72 -19.52 -4.34
CA ALA A 603 -27.31 -18.32 -4.95
C ALA A 603 -27.00 -18.22 -6.45
N LEU A 604 -25.75 -18.47 -6.85
CA LEU A 604 -25.33 -18.45 -8.26
C LEU A 604 -26.02 -19.57 -9.05
N ALA A 605 -26.05 -20.79 -8.51
CA ALA A 605 -26.72 -21.92 -9.12
C ALA A 605 -28.22 -21.65 -9.30
N ALA A 606 -28.91 -21.17 -8.25
CA ALA A 606 -30.33 -20.84 -8.32
C ALA A 606 -30.63 -19.72 -9.33
N ALA A 607 -29.81 -18.67 -9.38
CA ALA A 607 -29.97 -17.58 -10.33
C ALA A 607 -29.70 -18.02 -11.78
N SER A 608 -28.64 -18.80 -12.02
CA SER A 608 -28.33 -19.33 -13.35
C SER A 608 -29.44 -20.23 -13.91
N ALA A 609 -30.12 -21.01 -13.05
CA ALA A 609 -31.23 -21.86 -13.46
C ALA A 609 -32.48 -21.08 -13.94
N THR A 610 -32.56 -19.78 -13.65
CA THR A 610 -33.63 -18.90 -14.18
C THR A 610 -33.39 -18.44 -15.61
N LEU A 611 -32.17 -18.61 -16.13
CA LEU A 611 -31.77 -18.15 -17.45
C LEU A 611 -31.71 -19.31 -18.45
N PRO A 612 -32.42 -19.22 -19.59
CA PRO A 612 -32.32 -20.23 -20.62
C PRO A 612 -30.89 -20.31 -21.20
N GLY A 613 -30.46 -21.50 -21.58
CA GLY A 613 -29.16 -21.70 -22.24
C GLY A 613 -27.93 -21.37 -21.38
N THR A 614 -28.08 -21.36 -20.05
CA THR A 614 -27.00 -21.04 -19.10
C THR A 614 -26.48 -22.30 -18.41
N THR A 615 -25.15 -22.45 -18.39
CA THR A 615 -24.43 -23.49 -17.64
C THR A 615 -23.61 -22.82 -16.54
N PHE A 616 -23.85 -23.20 -15.30
CA PHE A 616 -23.07 -22.74 -14.15
C PHE A 616 -22.01 -23.78 -13.75
N VAL A 617 -20.83 -23.31 -13.40
CA VAL A 617 -19.71 -24.13 -12.91
C VAL A 617 -19.34 -23.69 -11.50
N ASP A 618 -19.44 -24.61 -10.54
CA ASP A 618 -18.90 -24.44 -9.19
C ASP A 618 -17.38 -24.65 -9.22
N ALA A 619 -16.62 -23.58 -8.93
CA ALA A 619 -15.17 -23.64 -8.92
C ALA A 619 -14.62 -24.58 -7.81
N ARG A 620 -15.43 -24.89 -6.79
CA ARG A 620 -15.04 -25.81 -5.70
C ARG A 620 -14.84 -27.24 -6.19
N ASP A 621 -15.59 -27.67 -7.18
CA ASP A 621 -15.46 -29.01 -7.77
C ASP A 621 -14.05 -29.27 -8.33
N TRP A 622 -13.32 -28.19 -8.65
CA TRP A 622 -11.98 -28.25 -9.24
C TRP A 622 -10.87 -27.81 -8.28
N LEU A 623 -11.22 -27.15 -7.18
CA LEU A 623 -10.29 -26.43 -6.30
C LEU A 623 -10.40 -26.82 -4.82
N CYS A 624 -11.37 -27.66 -4.45
CA CYS A 624 -11.61 -28.11 -3.09
C CYS A 624 -11.72 -29.65 -3.03
N ALA A 625 -11.29 -30.22 -1.92
CA ALA A 625 -11.41 -31.66 -1.69
C ALA A 625 -12.87 -32.05 -1.45
N ASP A 626 -13.38 -33.02 -2.22
CA ASP A 626 -14.79 -33.44 -2.17
C ASP A 626 -15.23 -33.90 -0.78
N ASP A 627 -14.44 -34.75 -0.12
CA ASP A 627 -14.82 -35.40 1.14
C ASP A 627 -14.80 -34.46 2.35
N SER A 628 -13.95 -33.43 2.31
CA SER A 628 -13.68 -32.56 3.47
C SER A 628 -14.10 -31.11 3.25
N ALA A 629 -14.50 -30.75 2.03
CA ALA A 629 -14.70 -29.37 1.57
C ALA A 629 -13.49 -28.45 1.79
N VAL A 630 -12.29 -28.99 1.96
CA VAL A 630 -11.08 -28.21 2.24
C VAL A 630 -10.46 -27.74 0.92
N CYS A 631 -10.35 -26.42 0.73
CA CYS A 631 -9.76 -25.83 -0.47
C CYS A 631 -8.32 -25.35 -0.20
N PRO A 632 -7.27 -26.00 -0.73
CA PRO A 632 -5.90 -25.59 -0.48
C PRO A 632 -5.48 -24.33 -1.26
N ALA A 633 -4.59 -23.53 -0.68
CA ALA A 633 -4.02 -22.34 -1.31
C ALA A 633 -3.09 -22.64 -2.48
N THR A 634 -2.60 -23.88 -2.56
CA THR A 634 -1.77 -24.39 -3.65
C THR A 634 -2.26 -25.75 -4.09
N ILE A 635 -2.09 -26.08 -5.37
CA ILE A 635 -2.31 -27.43 -5.92
C ILE A 635 -1.07 -27.80 -6.73
N ASP A 636 -0.40 -28.88 -6.36
CA ASP A 636 0.86 -29.33 -6.99
C ASP A 636 1.93 -28.21 -7.08
N GLY A 637 2.02 -27.39 -6.03
CA GLY A 637 2.95 -26.26 -5.96
C GLY A 637 2.59 -25.05 -6.85
N MET A 638 1.47 -25.07 -7.56
CA MET A 638 0.89 -23.89 -8.22
C MET A 638 0.07 -23.11 -7.20
N LEU A 639 0.07 -21.77 -7.23
CA LEU A 639 -0.86 -21.00 -6.42
C LEU A 639 -2.27 -21.16 -7.01
N VAL A 640 -3.29 -21.38 -6.18
CA VAL A 640 -4.67 -21.33 -6.70
C VAL A 640 -5.03 -19.88 -7.06
N THR A 641 -4.70 -18.93 -6.19
CA THR A 641 -4.95 -17.51 -6.42
C THR A 641 -3.65 -16.71 -6.49
N ALA A 642 -3.61 -15.68 -7.34
CA ALA A 642 -2.47 -14.78 -7.48
C ALA A 642 -2.27 -13.90 -6.24
N ASP A 643 -3.36 -13.43 -5.63
CA ASP A 643 -3.37 -12.37 -4.61
C ASP A 643 -4.38 -12.62 -3.47
N GLY A 644 -4.84 -13.87 -3.34
CA GLY A 644 -5.89 -14.28 -2.41
C GLY A 644 -7.31 -14.08 -2.93
N SER A 645 -7.49 -13.60 -4.16
CA SER A 645 -8.82 -13.37 -4.74
C SER A 645 -8.94 -13.84 -6.18
N HIS A 646 -7.95 -13.53 -7.03
CA HIS A 646 -7.99 -13.84 -8.47
C HIS A 646 -7.25 -15.13 -8.75
N LEU A 647 -7.73 -15.93 -9.70
CA LEU A 647 -7.07 -17.17 -10.12
C LEU A 647 -5.64 -16.87 -10.60
N SER A 648 -4.65 -17.68 -10.19
CA SER A 648 -3.28 -17.52 -10.72
C SER A 648 -3.24 -17.91 -12.20
N TRP A 649 -2.32 -17.35 -12.98
CA TRP A 649 -2.19 -17.72 -14.39
C TRP A 649 -1.83 -19.21 -14.55
N MET A 650 -1.03 -19.80 -13.65
CA MET A 650 -0.71 -21.23 -13.71
C MET A 650 -1.93 -22.09 -13.39
N ALA A 651 -2.68 -21.77 -12.33
CA ALA A 651 -3.91 -22.49 -12.00
C ALA A 651 -4.95 -22.37 -13.11
N SER A 652 -5.11 -21.17 -13.68
CA SER A 652 -5.96 -20.92 -14.83
C SER A 652 -5.54 -21.78 -16.03
N GLN A 653 -4.26 -21.80 -16.41
CA GLN A 653 -3.79 -22.68 -17.48
C GLN A 653 -3.98 -24.18 -17.17
N ALA A 654 -3.77 -24.60 -15.92
CA ALA A 654 -3.94 -25.99 -15.51
C ALA A 654 -5.39 -26.46 -15.69
N LEU A 655 -6.37 -25.58 -15.48
CA LEU A 655 -7.80 -25.85 -15.62
C LEU A 655 -8.33 -25.77 -17.07
N ALA A 656 -7.48 -25.44 -18.04
CA ALA A 656 -7.88 -25.29 -19.44
C ALA A 656 -8.69 -26.48 -20.01
N PRO A 657 -8.35 -27.77 -19.73
CA PRO A 657 -9.14 -28.89 -20.22
C PRO A 657 -10.58 -28.89 -19.67
N LEU A 658 -10.76 -28.55 -18.38
CA LEU A 658 -12.06 -28.49 -17.71
C LEU A 658 -12.91 -27.34 -18.22
N VAL A 659 -12.32 -26.15 -18.35
CA VAL A 659 -12.99 -24.97 -18.91
C VAL A 659 -13.42 -25.21 -20.35
N GLY A 660 -12.55 -25.82 -21.17
CA GLY A 660 -12.89 -26.19 -22.55
C GLY A 660 -14.03 -27.21 -22.63
N ALA A 661 -14.11 -28.16 -21.68
CA ALA A 661 -15.22 -29.11 -21.60
C ALA A 661 -16.54 -28.40 -21.23
N ALA A 662 -16.52 -27.59 -20.17
CA ALA A 662 -17.68 -26.83 -19.73
C ALA A 662 -18.22 -25.87 -20.81
N ALA A 663 -17.33 -25.23 -21.58
CA ALA A 663 -17.72 -24.38 -22.69
C ALA A 663 -18.41 -25.17 -23.83
N ARG A 664 -17.93 -26.37 -24.15
CA ARG A 664 -18.59 -27.25 -25.14
C ARG A 664 -19.94 -27.75 -24.64
N ASP A 665 -20.07 -28.04 -23.35
CA ASP A 665 -21.33 -28.45 -22.74
C ASP A 665 -22.35 -27.29 -22.73
N ALA A 666 -21.91 -26.05 -22.54
CA ALA A 666 -22.76 -24.86 -22.64
C ALA A 666 -23.26 -24.58 -24.07
N LEU A 667 -22.44 -24.93 -25.07
CA LEU A 667 -22.79 -24.79 -26.49
C LEU A 667 -23.77 -25.88 -26.97
N ALA A 668 -23.72 -27.07 -26.39
CA ALA A 668 -24.56 -28.24 -26.71
C ALA A 668 -26.03 -28.02 -26.35
#